data_AF-A0AA96MKF1-F1
#
_entry.id   AF-A0AA96MKF1-F1
#
_cell.length_a   1.000
_cell.length_b   1.000
_cell.length_c   1.000
_cell.angle_alpha   90.00
_cell.angle_beta   90.00
_cell.angle_gamma   90.00
#
_symmetry.space_group_name_H-M   'P 1'
#
loop_
_entity.id
_entity.type
_entity.pdbx_description
1 polymer ?
#
loop_
_entity_poly.entity_id
_entity_poly.type
_entity_poly.pdbx_seq_one_letter_code
_entity_poly.pdbx_strand_id
1 'polypeptide(L)'
;MKLKDHIVLWNHALIEVIDIRQASFTYADLPLRYRLPASTYMYVIRGTASVVIDEIPFEASVSSVFHGGKGMTLEVLRTEGILEYYLIMYRATMTLPVRRHLAALLERSSPFAESYQFIPAHPLPLYGLLAQMYNEWQSGGVLEHLHTKALFYQWVHELHQQRHAQQAAFPLKADPLEQAVRYMQDEYHKPFLLDTLAETLGTSSRTLSRLFRVRLQTSPAQYLIGIRMEKARGLLLNTGAALHEIAAAVGYPDAYSFGKMFKKFYGTSPVRYKNSLPAAGKWPDMPSDVSAYDIVRDGGLRYIDHDNHYQYILKGAPDMFRTAKPSLILTLLLCFTILLSACSAGTAGNAASGSGNNSPVASAAATTAPDQASAEAQTRTISTVKGEIEVPADPQRVVVLYLLGDVLALGIKPVGVSDVSEGAAFEQELQDVQKLGNWFEASPEVVLSLEPDLIIVPSEETYEALHDIAPTVLVPYEKMTAEERVSFIGQILGKEDQATSLFDSFHAKVEESKQKLQEAGILGSTISIMEGGKDRSMAVVTSKQFGRGSQVIYEYLGMKAPELVQQKIDTATGADGETVSFEVLADYSGDYIFRSAYDGMADLTSDPLWTSIPAVKAGRLMEIDFGLSYYSDIYSLNAQLDYIVDSLLAAPRVE
;
A
#
# COMPACT_ATOMS: atom_id res chain seq x y z
N MET A 1 14.49 12.42 -7.54
CA MET A 1 14.91 13.20 -6.34
C MET A 1 14.35 12.53 -5.09
N LYS A 2 15.06 12.50 -3.94
CA LYS A 2 14.60 11.75 -2.76
C LYS A 2 13.52 12.54 -1.99
N LEU A 3 12.27 12.06 -1.98
CA LEU A 3 11.14 12.65 -1.23
C LEU A 3 11.50 13.01 0.22
N LYS A 4 12.31 12.16 0.86
CA LYS A 4 12.77 12.35 2.24
C LYS A 4 13.41 13.71 2.48
N ASP A 5 14.22 14.19 1.54
CA ASP A 5 14.94 15.46 1.65
C ASP A 5 13.97 16.66 1.52
N HIS A 6 13.00 16.55 0.61
CA HIS A 6 11.91 17.52 0.46
C HIS A 6 11.06 17.64 1.72
N ILE A 7 10.60 16.51 2.28
CA ILE A 7 9.73 16.51 3.45
C ILE A 7 10.46 17.03 4.70
N VAL A 8 11.76 16.76 4.84
CA VAL A 8 12.56 17.36 5.92
C VAL A 8 12.55 18.88 5.86
N LEU A 9 12.71 19.49 4.67
CA LEU A 9 12.66 20.95 4.54
C LEU A 9 11.25 21.51 4.82
N TRP A 10 10.19 20.83 4.38
CA TRP A 10 8.81 21.22 4.69
C TRP A 10 8.50 21.19 6.20
N ASN A 11 9.00 20.18 6.92
CA ASN A 11 8.82 20.06 8.37
C ASN A 11 9.53 21.16 9.18
N HIS A 12 10.57 21.79 8.61
CA HIS A 12 11.34 22.86 9.25
C HIS A 12 11.04 24.26 8.68
N ALA A 13 10.09 24.37 7.75
CA ALA A 13 9.67 25.63 7.17
C ALA A 13 8.53 26.28 7.96
N LEU A 14 8.69 27.56 8.27
CA LEU A 14 7.58 28.44 8.57
C LEU A 14 6.85 28.77 7.26
N ILE A 15 5.61 28.29 7.16
CA ILE A 15 4.73 28.58 6.03
C ILE A 15 3.75 29.70 6.38
N GLU A 16 3.61 30.64 5.46
CA GLU A 16 2.61 31.71 5.46
C GLU A 16 1.84 31.63 4.14
N VAL A 17 0.53 31.36 4.22
CA VAL A 17 -0.37 31.46 3.06
C VAL A 17 -0.68 32.94 2.84
N ILE A 18 -0.38 33.43 1.64
CA ILE A 18 -0.47 34.86 1.28
C ILE A 18 -1.81 35.15 0.63
N ASP A 19 -2.27 34.27 -0.27
CA ASP A 19 -3.50 34.48 -1.02
C ASP A 19 -4.05 33.18 -1.62
N ILE A 20 -5.37 33.06 -1.68
CA ILE A 20 -6.08 31.98 -2.37
C ILE A 20 -7.20 32.58 -3.20
N ARG A 21 -7.14 32.36 -4.51
CA ARG A 21 -8.13 32.91 -5.44
C ARG A 21 -8.60 31.87 -6.44
N GLN A 22 -9.87 31.97 -6.82
CA GLN A 22 -10.43 31.30 -7.99
C GLN A 22 -10.44 32.28 -9.16
N ALA A 23 -9.99 31.84 -10.32
CA ALA A 23 -9.96 32.64 -11.53
C ALA A 23 -10.49 31.83 -12.72
N SER A 24 -10.99 32.54 -13.71
CA SER A 24 -11.40 31.99 -15.00
C SER A 24 -10.76 32.82 -16.11
N PHE A 25 -10.34 32.17 -17.17
CA PHE A 25 -9.63 32.78 -18.28
C PHE A 25 -10.19 32.25 -19.61
N THR A 26 -10.35 33.13 -20.60
CA THR A 26 -10.95 32.76 -21.89
C THR A 26 -10.03 33.06 -23.06
N TYR A 27 -10.31 32.48 -24.23
CA TYR A 27 -9.53 32.74 -25.46
C TYR A 27 -9.43 34.24 -25.81
N ALA A 28 -10.42 35.06 -25.44
CA ALA A 28 -10.41 36.50 -25.70
C ALA A 28 -9.32 37.26 -24.92
N ASP A 29 -8.77 36.66 -23.87
CA ASP A 29 -7.86 37.29 -22.91
C ASP A 29 -6.36 36.98 -23.20
N LEU A 30 -6.05 36.33 -24.33
CA LEU A 30 -4.71 35.81 -24.66
C LEU A 30 -3.71 36.87 -25.18
N PRO A 31 -2.40 36.80 -24.80
CA PRO A 31 -1.82 35.93 -23.77
C PRO A 31 -1.88 36.56 -22.36
N LEU A 32 -2.15 35.74 -21.34
CA LEU A 32 -1.95 36.16 -19.94
C LEU A 32 -0.48 35.99 -19.59
N ARG A 33 0.18 37.06 -19.16
CA ARG A 33 1.54 37.02 -18.60
C ARG A 33 1.51 37.48 -17.16
N TYR A 34 1.79 36.57 -16.23
CA TYR A 34 1.68 36.82 -14.80
C TYR A 34 2.98 36.47 -14.07
N ARG A 35 3.64 37.50 -13.52
CA ARG A 35 4.85 37.30 -12.71
C ARG A 35 4.46 36.92 -11.29
N LEU A 36 4.87 35.74 -10.83
CA LEU A 36 4.47 35.18 -9.55
C LEU A 36 5.05 36.02 -8.37
N PRO A 37 4.21 36.66 -7.55
CA PRO A 37 4.69 37.50 -6.44
C PRO A 37 5.22 36.68 -5.26
N ALA A 38 4.85 35.40 -5.19
CA ALA A 38 5.24 34.42 -4.18
C ALA A 38 5.27 33.01 -4.81
N SER A 39 5.72 32.00 -4.05
CA SER A 39 5.61 30.61 -4.49
C SER A 39 4.14 30.27 -4.65
N THR A 40 3.78 29.68 -5.79
CA THR A 40 2.38 29.58 -6.20
C THR A 40 2.08 28.18 -6.71
N TYR A 41 1.01 27.59 -6.20
CA TYR A 41 0.35 26.45 -6.82
C TYR A 41 -0.80 26.91 -7.71
N MET A 42 -0.96 26.29 -8.87
CA MET A 42 -2.14 26.43 -9.74
C MET A 42 -2.83 25.08 -9.86
N TYR A 43 -4.14 25.03 -9.59
CA TYR A 43 -4.95 23.82 -9.72
C TYR A 43 -6.06 24.06 -10.75
N VAL A 44 -6.07 23.30 -11.84
CA VAL A 44 -7.07 23.46 -12.91
C VAL A 44 -8.35 22.70 -12.58
N ILE A 45 -9.48 23.40 -12.57
CA ILE A 45 -10.81 22.83 -12.30
C ILE A 45 -11.51 22.47 -13.61
N ARG A 46 -11.38 23.32 -14.62
CA ARG A 46 -12.09 23.19 -15.89
C ARG A 46 -11.26 23.72 -17.06
N GLY A 47 -11.41 23.08 -18.21
CA GLY A 47 -10.82 23.52 -19.47
C GLY A 47 -9.42 22.93 -19.72
N THR A 48 -8.87 23.30 -20.87
CA THR A 48 -7.52 22.96 -21.30
C THR A 48 -6.78 24.21 -21.73
N ALA A 49 -5.47 24.25 -21.51
CA ALA A 49 -4.64 25.35 -21.97
C ALA A 49 -3.17 24.97 -22.14
N SER A 50 -2.49 25.61 -23.08
CA SER A 50 -1.03 25.57 -23.15
C SER A 50 -0.48 26.65 -22.22
N VAL A 51 0.33 26.24 -21.24
CA VAL A 51 0.85 27.08 -20.16
C VAL A 51 2.38 27.03 -20.18
N VAL A 52 3.04 28.17 -20.02
CA VAL A 52 4.50 28.25 -19.87
C VAL A 52 4.83 28.74 -18.47
N ILE A 53 5.73 28.05 -17.77
CA ILE A 53 6.29 28.50 -16.50
C ILE A 53 7.80 28.62 -16.67
N ASP A 54 8.31 29.84 -16.58
CA ASP A 54 9.75 30.14 -16.69
C ASP A 54 10.39 29.54 -17.96
N GLU A 55 9.78 29.80 -19.13
CA GLU A 55 10.16 29.28 -20.46
C GLU A 55 9.93 27.78 -20.69
N ILE A 56 9.43 27.03 -19.70
CA ILE A 56 9.10 25.61 -19.84
C ILE A 56 7.63 25.45 -20.22
N PRO A 57 7.30 24.89 -21.40
CA PRO A 57 5.92 24.69 -21.82
C PRO A 57 5.31 23.44 -21.18
N PHE A 58 4.03 23.54 -20.86
CA PHE A 58 3.22 22.50 -20.25
C PHE A 58 1.80 22.48 -20.86
N GLU A 59 1.18 21.32 -20.88
CA GLU A 59 -0.23 21.16 -21.26
C GLU A 59 -1.11 21.06 -20.00
N ALA A 60 -1.93 22.07 -19.78
CA ALA A 60 -2.91 22.11 -18.71
C ALA A 60 -4.21 21.42 -19.13
N SER A 61 -4.66 20.50 -18.29
CA SER A 61 -5.95 19.83 -18.39
C SER A 61 -6.62 19.84 -17.02
N VAL A 62 -7.89 19.42 -16.97
CA VAL A 62 -8.63 19.27 -15.71
C VAL A 62 -7.80 18.48 -14.69
N SER A 63 -7.77 18.98 -13.45
CA SER A 63 -7.02 18.45 -12.31
C SER A 63 -5.49 18.59 -12.38
N SER A 64 -4.91 19.15 -13.45
CA SER A 64 -3.47 19.43 -13.47
C SER A 64 -3.08 20.41 -12.37
N VAL A 65 -2.00 20.09 -11.65
CA VAL A 65 -1.38 20.92 -10.62
C VAL A 65 -0.04 21.42 -11.12
N PHE A 66 0.18 22.72 -10.99
CA PHE A 66 1.45 23.38 -11.30
C PHE A 66 2.00 24.02 -10.06
N HIS A 67 3.32 24.06 -9.95
CA HIS A 67 4.02 24.87 -8.97
C HIS A 67 5.05 25.77 -9.65
N GLY A 68 5.16 27.00 -9.17
CA GLY A 68 6.16 27.96 -9.62
C GLY A 68 6.71 28.77 -8.45
N GLY A 69 8.02 28.97 -8.44
CA GLY A 69 8.71 29.79 -7.44
C GLY A 69 8.43 31.28 -7.59
N LYS A 70 8.63 32.02 -6.50
CA LYS A 70 8.57 33.48 -6.50
C LYS A 70 9.46 34.08 -7.60
N GLY A 71 8.89 34.97 -8.39
CA GLY A 71 9.60 35.73 -9.42
C GLY A 71 9.55 35.10 -10.82
N MET A 72 9.17 33.82 -10.93
CA MET A 72 8.94 33.14 -12.21
C MET A 72 7.74 33.74 -12.95
N THR A 73 7.69 33.53 -14.26
CA THR A 73 6.59 34.01 -15.11
C THR A 73 5.69 32.85 -15.51
N LEU A 74 4.39 32.98 -15.24
CA LEU A 74 3.33 32.12 -15.71
C LEU A 74 2.70 32.75 -16.96
N GLU A 75 2.72 32.05 -18.09
CA GLU A 75 2.08 32.48 -19.33
C GLU A 75 1.01 31.49 -19.76
N VAL A 76 -0.18 31.97 -20.13
CA VAL A 76 -1.24 31.14 -20.73
C VAL A 76 -1.32 31.51 -22.22
N LEU A 77 -0.94 30.58 -23.10
CA LEU A 77 -0.71 30.84 -24.52
C LEU A 77 -1.91 30.48 -25.42
N ARG A 78 -2.63 29.42 -25.08
CA ARG A 78 -3.80 28.95 -25.83
C ARG A 78 -4.77 28.27 -24.89
N THR A 79 -6.08 28.43 -25.10
CA THR A 79 -7.11 27.66 -24.40
C THR A 79 -8.24 27.29 -25.34
N GLU A 80 -8.80 26.09 -25.18
CA GLU A 80 -10.03 25.66 -25.85
C GLU A 80 -11.23 25.96 -24.94
N GLY A 81 -11.75 27.19 -25.02
CA GLY A 81 -12.91 27.63 -24.24
C GLY A 81 -12.55 28.40 -22.96
N ILE A 82 -13.14 28.00 -21.83
CA ILE A 82 -12.93 28.63 -20.52
C ILE A 82 -11.98 27.74 -19.71
N LEU A 83 -10.88 28.32 -19.24
CA LEU A 83 -9.98 27.73 -18.26
C LEU A 83 -10.35 28.26 -16.87
N GLU A 84 -10.80 27.41 -15.97
CA GLU A 84 -11.07 27.76 -14.56
C GLU A 84 -10.04 27.08 -13.66
N TYR A 85 -9.47 27.84 -12.73
CA TYR A 85 -8.40 27.37 -11.86
C TYR A 85 -8.36 28.11 -10.52
N TYR A 86 -7.74 27.48 -9.53
CA TYR A 86 -7.34 28.12 -8.27
C TYR A 86 -5.85 28.47 -8.30
N LEU A 87 -5.49 29.56 -7.64
CA LEU A 87 -4.12 29.87 -7.25
C LEU A 87 -3.99 29.88 -5.73
N ILE A 88 -2.95 29.22 -5.22
CA ILE A 88 -2.56 29.22 -3.81
C ILE A 88 -1.17 29.83 -3.73
N MET A 89 -1.05 31.02 -3.16
CA MET A 89 0.21 31.74 -3.00
C MET A 89 0.70 31.60 -1.57
N TYR A 90 1.97 31.26 -1.40
CA TYR A 90 2.57 31.07 -0.08
C TYR A 90 4.03 31.52 -0.03
N ARG A 91 4.50 31.75 1.20
CA ARG A 91 5.89 32.02 1.52
C ARG A 91 6.38 30.94 2.48
N ALA A 92 7.54 30.38 2.16
CA ALA A 92 8.26 29.48 3.05
C ALA A 92 9.53 30.18 3.55
N THR A 93 9.74 30.16 4.86
CA THR A 93 10.94 30.71 5.51
C THR A 93 11.50 29.68 6.48
N MET A 94 12.82 29.47 6.51
CA MET A 94 13.42 28.58 7.50
C MET A 94 13.43 29.21 8.89
N THR A 95 13.13 28.42 9.92
CA THR A 95 13.20 28.89 11.31
C THR A 95 14.65 29.12 11.74
N LEU A 96 14.97 30.32 12.23
CA LEU A 96 16.31 30.66 12.73
C LEU A 96 16.48 30.26 14.21
N PRO A 97 17.67 29.77 14.61
CA PRO A 97 18.85 29.52 13.78
C PRO A 97 18.71 28.25 12.93
N VAL A 98 19.05 28.34 11.63
CA VAL A 98 18.99 27.18 10.73
C VAL A 98 20.17 26.26 11.00
N ARG A 99 19.90 24.98 11.29
CA ARG A 99 20.95 23.96 11.45
C ARG A 99 21.76 23.84 10.15
N ARG A 100 23.09 23.71 10.25
CA ARG A 100 23.99 23.65 9.07
C ARG A 100 23.56 22.61 8.02
N HIS A 101 23.08 21.44 8.45
CA HIS A 101 22.62 20.41 7.52
C HIS A 101 21.35 20.84 6.74
N LEU A 102 20.43 21.60 7.36
CA LEU A 102 19.22 22.09 6.71
C LEU A 102 19.55 23.21 5.71
N ALA A 103 20.51 24.08 6.06
CA ALA A 103 21.01 25.11 5.15
C ALA A 103 21.66 24.48 3.91
N ALA A 104 22.55 23.50 4.11
CA ALA A 104 23.18 22.76 3.01
C ALA A 104 22.15 21.98 2.17
N LEU A 105 21.09 21.47 2.80
CA LEU A 105 20.00 20.80 2.11
C LEU A 105 19.18 21.79 1.26
N LEU A 106 18.90 22.98 1.79
CA LEU A 106 18.17 24.04 1.08
C LEU A 106 18.96 24.61 -0.11
N GLU A 107 20.29 24.70 -0.01
CA GLU A 107 21.16 25.09 -1.13
C GLU A 107 21.15 24.05 -2.25
N ARG A 108 21.09 22.76 -1.90
CA ARG A 108 21.03 21.65 -2.86
C ARG A 108 19.63 21.40 -3.41
N SER A 109 18.60 21.71 -2.63
CA SER A 109 17.20 21.46 -2.96
C SER A 109 16.35 22.64 -2.53
N SER A 110 15.67 23.27 -3.49
CA SER A 110 14.80 24.41 -3.24
C SER A 110 13.34 24.02 -3.48
N PRO A 111 12.72 23.22 -2.58
CA PRO A 111 11.37 22.69 -2.78
C PRO A 111 10.31 23.79 -2.91
N PHE A 112 10.61 24.99 -2.40
CA PHE A 112 9.71 26.14 -2.44
C PHE A 112 9.86 27.00 -3.70
N ALA A 113 10.91 26.77 -4.51
CA ALA A 113 11.16 27.51 -5.75
C ALA A 113 11.19 26.62 -7.00
N GLU A 114 11.07 25.30 -6.84
CA GLU A 114 11.02 24.34 -7.94
C GLU A 114 9.81 24.61 -8.86
N SER A 115 9.97 24.49 -10.17
CA SER A 115 8.85 24.48 -11.11
C SER A 115 8.55 23.04 -11.54
N TYR A 116 7.28 22.66 -11.49
CA TYR A 116 6.84 21.34 -11.96
C TYR A 116 5.35 21.34 -12.30
N GLN A 117 4.97 20.36 -13.12
CA GLN A 117 3.60 19.94 -13.33
C GLN A 117 3.39 18.52 -12.79
N PHE A 118 2.18 18.25 -12.32
CA PHE A 118 1.74 16.91 -11.93
C PHE A 118 0.24 16.76 -12.15
N ILE A 119 -0.21 15.57 -12.56
CA ILE A 119 -1.63 15.23 -12.68
C ILE A 119 -1.96 14.23 -11.56
N PRO A 120 -2.73 14.61 -10.52
CA PRO A 120 -3.09 13.73 -9.41
C PRO A 120 -3.77 12.44 -9.88
N ALA A 121 -3.36 11.31 -9.33
CA ALA A 121 -4.08 10.05 -9.50
C ALA A 121 -5.45 10.12 -8.80
N HIS A 122 -5.53 10.81 -7.67
CA HIS A 122 -6.77 11.03 -6.94
C HIS A 122 -6.99 12.54 -6.78
N PRO A 123 -7.59 13.22 -7.76
CA PRO A 123 -7.77 14.68 -7.74
C PRO A 123 -8.77 15.17 -6.70
N LEU A 124 -9.76 14.34 -6.33
CA LEU A 124 -10.85 14.79 -5.45
C LEU A 124 -10.42 15.17 -4.02
N PRO A 125 -9.55 14.41 -3.32
CA PRO A 125 -9.01 14.84 -2.02
C PRO A 125 -8.32 16.20 -2.08
N LEU A 126 -7.50 16.45 -3.10
CA LEU A 126 -6.82 17.74 -3.30
C LEU A 126 -7.83 18.87 -3.57
N TYR A 127 -8.81 18.63 -4.44
CA TYR A 127 -9.87 19.60 -4.70
C TYR A 127 -10.72 19.89 -3.45
N GLY A 128 -11.08 18.87 -2.68
CA GLY A 128 -11.90 19.00 -1.46
C GLY A 128 -11.23 19.85 -0.38
N LEU A 129 -9.93 19.62 -0.16
CA LEU A 129 -9.10 20.43 0.73
C LEU A 129 -8.96 21.87 0.21
N LEU A 130 -8.74 22.03 -1.10
CA LEU A 130 -8.60 23.33 -1.74
C LEU A 130 -9.87 24.18 -1.69
N ALA A 131 -11.04 23.58 -1.96
CA ALA A 131 -12.32 24.27 -1.89
C ALA A 131 -12.65 24.72 -0.46
N GLN A 132 -12.35 23.89 0.54
CA GLN A 132 -12.46 24.29 1.96
C GLN A 132 -11.52 25.44 2.28
N MET A 133 -10.26 25.32 1.88
CA MET A 133 -9.24 26.34 2.09
C MET A 133 -9.65 27.68 1.45
N TYR A 134 -10.24 27.66 0.25
CA TYR A 134 -10.77 28.85 -0.40
C TYR A 134 -11.95 29.47 0.37
N ASN A 135 -12.91 28.67 0.84
CA ASN A 135 -14.06 29.17 1.60
C ASN A 135 -13.64 29.82 2.93
N GLU A 136 -12.68 29.22 3.63
CA GLU A 136 -12.07 29.77 4.85
C GLU A 136 -11.35 31.09 4.54
N TRP A 137 -10.58 31.14 3.45
CA TRP A 137 -9.90 32.35 3.00
C TRP A 137 -10.87 33.50 2.68
N GLN A 138 -11.99 33.22 2.00
CA GLN A 138 -13.00 34.23 1.69
C GLN A 138 -13.72 34.74 2.95
N SER A 139 -13.80 33.93 4.00
CA SER A 139 -14.41 34.33 5.27
C SER A 139 -13.54 35.33 6.04
N GLY A 140 -12.22 35.29 5.84
CA GLY A 140 -11.27 36.35 6.22
C GLY A 140 -11.04 36.56 7.72
N GLY A 141 -11.55 35.66 8.57
CA GLY A 141 -11.39 35.75 10.02
C GLY A 141 -10.08 35.13 10.53
N VAL A 142 -9.71 35.47 11.77
CA VAL A 142 -8.43 35.05 12.36
C VAL A 142 -8.38 33.53 12.58
N LEU A 143 -9.51 32.93 12.96
CA LEU A 143 -9.61 31.48 13.16
C LEU A 143 -9.60 30.74 11.83
N GLU A 144 -10.26 31.31 10.83
CA GLU A 144 -10.39 30.82 9.46
C GLU A 144 -9.03 30.86 8.74
N HIS A 145 -8.21 31.88 8.97
CA HIS A 145 -6.81 31.91 8.49
C HIS A 145 -5.92 30.86 9.18
N LEU A 146 -6.14 30.57 10.46
CA LEU A 146 -5.46 29.47 11.14
C LEU A 146 -5.87 28.11 10.54
N HIS A 147 -7.17 27.92 10.29
CA HIS A 147 -7.69 26.71 9.66
C HIS A 147 -7.16 26.57 8.23
N THR A 148 -7.13 27.65 7.45
CA THR A 148 -6.51 27.72 6.11
C THR A 148 -5.09 27.20 6.14
N LYS A 149 -4.28 27.61 7.14
CA LYS A 149 -2.91 27.11 7.29
C LYS A 149 -2.87 25.61 7.57
N ALA A 150 -3.76 25.08 8.42
CA ALA A 150 -3.84 23.65 8.68
C ALA A 150 -4.25 22.85 7.43
N LEU A 151 -5.26 23.32 6.69
CA LEU A 151 -5.71 22.74 5.42
C LEU A 151 -4.61 22.78 4.36
N PHE A 152 -3.82 23.86 4.30
CA PHE A 152 -2.68 23.94 3.39
C PHE A 152 -1.64 22.84 3.66
N TYR A 153 -1.32 22.56 4.93
CA TYR A 153 -0.40 21.46 5.26
C TYR A 153 -0.98 20.10 4.88
N GLN A 154 -2.28 19.87 5.10
CA GLN A 154 -2.95 18.63 4.66
C GLN A 154 -2.93 18.51 3.14
N TRP A 155 -3.16 19.60 2.42
CA TRP A 155 -3.14 19.64 0.96
C TRP A 155 -1.73 19.36 0.41
N VAL A 156 -0.69 19.97 0.98
CA VAL A 156 0.71 19.71 0.61
C VAL A 156 1.11 18.26 0.92
N HIS A 157 0.65 17.71 2.04
CA HIS A 157 0.87 16.29 2.38
C HIS A 157 0.27 15.36 1.32
N GLU A 158 -1.02 15.52 1.00
CA GLU A 158 -1.70 14.73 -0.03
C GLU A 158 -1.01 14.88 -1.39
N LEU A 159 -0.60 16.10 -1.75
CA LEU A 159 0.11 16.38 -3.00
C LEU A 159 1.43 15.59 -3.09
N HIS A 160 2.27 15.65 -2.05
CA HIS A 160 3.55 14.94 -2.06
C HIS A 160 3.37 13.42 -1.98
N GLN A 161 2.36 12.93 -1.27
CA GLN A 161 2.02 11.51 -1.23
C GLN A 161 1.68 10.99 -2.62
N GLN A 162 0.79 11.68 -3.35
CA GLN A 162 0.42 11.27 -4.71
C GLN A 162 1.57 11.45 -5.71
N ARG A 163 2.37 12.52 -5.59
CA ARG A 163 3.56 12.71 -6.45
C ARG A 163 4.59 11.61 -6.26
N HIS A 164 4.80 11.15 -5.03
CA HIS A 164 5.72 10.04 -4.76
C HIS A 164 5.19 8.71 -5.25
N ALA A 165 3.90 8.43 -5.04
CA ALA A 165 3.28 7.20 -5.54
C ALA A 165 3.40 7.08 -7.07
N GLN A 166 3.23 8.17 -7.82
CA GLN A 166 3.43 8.17 -9.28
C GLN A 166 4.90 8.07 -9.73
N GLN A 167 5.86 8.42 -8.88
CA GLN A 167 7.27 8.17 -9.17
C GLN A 167 7.68 6.71 -8.91
N ALA A 168 6.89 5.99 -8.10
CA ALA A 168 7.14 4.58 -7.71
C ALA A 168 6.29 3.57 -8.49
N ALA A 169 5.20 4.00 -9.14
CA ALA A 169 4.29 3.15 -9.91
C ALA A 169 4.02 3.74 -11.30
N PHE A 170 3.85 2.89 -12.31
CA PHE A 170 3.40 3.28 -13.65
C PHE A 170 2.12 4.13 -13.55
N PRO A 171 1.93 5.17 -14.40
CA PRO A 171 0.73 5.99 -14.39
C PRO A 171 -0.45 5.18 -14.95
N LEU A 172 -1.05 4.34 -14.11
CA LEU A 172 -2.37 3.79 -14.33
C LEU A 172 -3.34 4.97 -14.25
N LYS A 173 -4.05 5.22 -15.36
CA LYS A 173 -5.14 6.19 -15.40
C LYS A 173 -6.11 5.81 -14.27
N ALA A 174 -6.19 6.65 -13.24
CA ALA A 174 -6.89 6.29 -12.03
C ALA A 174 -8.35 5.94 -12.31
N ASP A 175 -8.76 4.78 -11.84
CA ASP A 175 -10.08 4.23 -12.09
C ASP A 175 -11.17 5.16 -11.52
N PRO A 176 -12.12 5.65 -12.35
CA PRO A 176 -13.19 6.52 -11.88
C PRO A 176 -14.03 5.92 -10.74
N LEU A 177 -14.12 4.59 -10.66
CA LEU A 177 -14.80 3.92 -9.55
C LEU A 177 -14.00 4.04 -8.25
N GLU A 178 -12.72 3.71 -8.29
CA GLU A 178 -11.82 3.80 -7.14
C GLU A 178 -11.75 5.23 -6.58
N GLN A 179 -11.66 6.22 -7.46
CA GLN A 179 -11.70 7.63 -7.07
C GLN A 179 -13.04 8.02 -6.42
N ALA A 180 -14.16 7.53 -6.94
CA ALA A 180 -15.48 7.76 -6.36
C ALA A 180 -15.63 7.09 -5.00
N VAL A 181 -15.16 5.85 -4.84
CA VAL A 181 -15.15 5.11 -3.58
C VAL A 181 -14.35 5.87 -2.54
N ARG A 182 -13.11 6.27 -2.86
CA ARG A 182 -12.25 7.03 -1.95
C ARG A 182 -12.89 8.35 -1.52
N TYR A 183 -13.42 9.12 -2.48
CA TYR A 183 -14.14 10.35 -2.15
C TYR A 183 -15.33 10.10 -1.22
N MET A 184 -16.10 9.04 -1.46
CA MET A 184 -17.23 8.69 -0.60
C MET A 184 -16.78 8.22 0.79
N GLN A 185 -15.59 7.63 0.93
CA GLN A 185 -14.99 7.26 2.22
C GLN A 185 -14.44 8.45 2.99
N ASP A 186 -13.93 9.46 2.30
CA ASP A 186 -13.36 10.67 2.92
C ASP A 186 -14.47 11.68 3.27
N GLU A 187 -15.48 11.81 2.39
CA GLU A 187 -16.50 12.87 2.45
C GLU A 187 -17.91 12.33 2.76
N TYR A 188 -18.01 11.15 3.38
CA TYR A 188 -19.29 10.48 3.64
C TYR A 188 -20.33 11.33 4.40
N HIS A 189 -19.87 12.26 5.22
CA HIS A 189 -20.70 13.10 6.08
C HIS A 189 -21.38 14.26 5.33
N LYS A 190 -20.90 14.61 4.12
CA LYS A 190 -21.46 15.69 3.30
C LYS A 190 -22.72 15.26 2.54
N PRO A 191 -23.58 16.21 2.12
CA PRO A 191 -24.67 15.92 1.19
C PRO A 191 -24.13 15.32 -0.11
N PHE A 192 -24.73 14.22 -0.58
CA PHE A 192 -24.24 13.47 -1.73
C PHE A 192 -25.12 13.70 -2.96
N LEU A 193 -24.50 14.20 -4.03
CA LEU A 193 -25.10 14.31 -5.36
C LEU A 193 -24.21 13.58 -6.36
N LEU A 194 -24.78 12.56 -7.01
CA LEU A 194 -24.05 11.71 -7.94
C LEU A 194 -23.54 12.50 -9.16
N ASP A 195 -24.32 13.46 -9.63
CA ASP A 195 -23.97 14.28 -10.80
C ASP A 195 -22.73 15.14 -10.52
N THR A 196 -22.66 15.76 -9.35
CA THR A 196 -21.49 16.55 -8.94
C THR A 196 -20.24 15.69 -8.82
N LEU A 197 -20.36 14.48 -8.27
CA LEU A 197 -19.24 13.53 -8.19
C LEU A 197 -18.76 13.11 -9.58
N ALA A 198 -19.69 12.82 -10.50
CA ALA A 198 -19.36 12.43 -11.86
C ALA A 198 -18.67 13.57 -12.64
N GLU A 199 -19.16 14.80 -12.53
CA GLU A 199 -18.56 15.99 -13.15
C GLU A 199 -17.13 16.22 -12.66
N THR A 200 -16.90 16.12 -11.35
CA THR A 200 -15.57 16.33 -10.77
C THR A 200 -14.57 15.25 -11.20
N LEU A 201 -15.06 14.05 -11.51
CA LEU A 201 -14.27 12.93 -12.04
C LEU A 201 -14.13 12.92 -13.56
N GLY A 202 -14.69 13.92 -14.27
CA GLY A 202 -14.69 13.96 -15.74
C GLY A 202 -15.46 12.80 -16.38
N THR A 203 -16.47 12.26 -15.70
CA THR A 203 -17.31 11.14 -16.16
C THR A 203 -18.81 11.47 -16.11
N SER A 204 -19.67 10.52 -16.49
CA SER A 204 -21.12 10.68 -16.40
C SER A 204 -21.70 9.89 -15.23
N SER A 205 -22.78 10.39 -14.62
CA SER A 205 -23.51 9.71 -13.53
C SER A 205 -24.01 8.33 -13.92
N ARG A 206 -24.35 8.15 -15.21
CA ARG A 206 -24.71 6.85 -15.79
C ARG A 206 -23.53 5.90 -15.79
N THR A 207 -22.35 6.37 -16.20
CA THR A 207 -21.11 5.60 -16.18
C THR A 207 -20.76 5.18 -14.75
N LEU A 208 -20.79 6.13 -13.81
CA LEU A 208 -20.49 5.84 -12.40
C LEU A 208 -21.49 4.85 -11.80
N SER A 209 -22.80 5.04 -12.03
CA SER A 209 -23.84 4.11 -11.58
C SER A 209 -23.64 2.70 -12.14
N ARG A 210 -23.25 2.59 -13.41
CA ARG A 210 -22.94 1.32 -14.05
C ARG A 210 -21.72 0.66 -13.41
N LEU A 211 -20.66 1.41 -13.15
CA LEU A 211 -19.45 0.90 -12.51
C LEU A 211 -19.73 0.37 -11.10
N PHE A 212 -20.49 1.12 -10.28
CA PHE A 212 -20.90 0.66 -8.94
C PHE A 212 -21.75 -0.62 -8.99
N ARG A 213 -22.67 -0.73 -9.95
CA ARG A 213 -23.49 -1.95 -10.11
C ARG A 213 -22.68 -3.15 -10.59
N VAL A 214 -21.78 -2.94 -11.55
CA VAL A 214 -21.03 -4.03 -12.18
C VAL A 214 -19.91 -4.54 -11.26
N ARG A 215 -19.23 -3.64 -10.54
CA ARG A 215 -18.03 -3.99 -9.76
C ARG A 215 -18.26 -4.07 -8.26
N LEU A 216 -19.20 -3.29 -7.70
CA LEU A 216 -19.51 -3.29 -6.27
C LEU A 216 -20.90 -3.88 -5.96
N GLN A 217 -21.62 -4.39 -6.98
CA GLN A 217 -22.96 -4.97 -6.89
C GLN A 217 -23.97 -4.09 -6.13
N THR A 218 -23.78 -2.78 -6.17
CA THR A 218 -24.60 -1.84 -5.40
C THR A 218 -24.80 -0.53 -6.14
N SER A 219 -25.65 0.33 -5.62
CA SER A 219 -25.78 1.70 -6.13
C SER A 219 -24.85 2.64 -5.34
N PRO A 220 -24.37 3.75 -5.94
CA PRO A 220 -23.59 4.74 -5.21
C PRO A 220 -24.27 5.20 -3.90
N ALA A 221 -25.59 5.44 -3.93
CA ALA A 221 -26.34 5.84 -2.73
C ALA A 221 -26.33 4.75 -1.65
N GLN A 222 -26.50 3.49 -2.03
CA GLN A 222 -26.51 2.37 -1.08
C GLN A 222 -25.11 2.09 -0.52
N TYR A 223 -24.06 2.27 -1.33
CA TYR A 223 -22.67 2.20 -0.89
C TYR A 223 -22.36 3.26 0.17
N LEU A 224 -22.78 4.51 -0.07
CA LEU A 224 -22.63 5.60 0.92
C LEU A 224 -23.35 5.29 2.24
N ILE A 225 -24.56 4.73 2.17
CA ILE A 225 -25.30 4.31 3.36
C ILE A 225 -24.45 3.30 4.16
N GLY A 226 -23.84 2.33 3.51
CA GLY A 226 -22.93 1.35 4.15
C GLY A 226 -21.79 2.03 4.90
N ILE A 227 -21.06 2.94 4.25
CA ILE A 227 -19.97 3.70 4.88
C ILE A 227 -20.47 4.45 6.12
N ARG A 228 -21.59 5.17 5.99
CA ARG A 228 -22.17 5.93 7.11
C ARG A 228 -22.57 5.03 8.27
N MET A 229 -23.09 3.83 7.99
CA MET A 229 -23.47 2.86 9.01
C MET A 229 -22.25 2.28 9.73
N GLU A 230 -21.15 2.00 9.04
CA GLU A 230 -19.91 1.52 9.66
C GLU A 230 -19.27 2.59 10.55
N LYS A 231 -19.20 3.84 10.07
CA LYS A 231 -18.70 4.98 10.88
C LYS A 231 -19.59 5.24 12.08
N ALA A 232 -20.91 5.17 11.92
CA ALA A 232 -21.85 5.33 13.03
C ALA A 232 -21.71 4.22 14.07
N ARG A 233 -21.48 2.98 13.63
CA ARG A 233 -21.19 1.85 14.52
C ARG A 233 -19.94 2.16 15.36
N GLY A 234 -18.84 2.57 14.74
CA GLY A 234 -17.63 2.97 15.47
C GLY A 234 -17.88 4.06 16.51
N LEU A 235 -18.65 5.11 16.18
CA LEU A 235 -19.00 6.18 17.12
C LEU A 235 -19.88 5.69 18.27
N LEU A 236 -20.82 4.78 18.03
CA LEU A 236 -21.66 4.18 19.06
C LEU A 236 -20.85 3.31 20.03
N LEU A 237 -19.78 2.66 19.56
CA LEU A 237 -18.95 1.78 20.37
C LEU A 237 -17.87 2.52 21.15
N ASN A 238 -17.27 3.54 20.54
CA ASN A 238 -16.07 4.19 21.06
C ASN A 238 -16.34 5.52 21.77
N THR A 239 -17.60 6.00 21.78
CA THR A 239 -17.92 7.31 22.36
C THR A 239 -19.19 7.31 23.22
N GLY A 240 -19.26 8.28 24.13
CA GLY A 240 -20.46 8.60 24.89
C GLY A 240 -21.51 9.42 24.12
N ALA A 241 -21.26 9.79 22.86
CA ALA A 241 -22.03 10.77 22.11
C ALA A 241 -23.54 10.47 22.03
N ALA A 242 -24.35 11.52 22.02
CA ALA A 242 -25.79 11.43 21.88
C ALA A 242 -26.17 11.06 20.43
N LEU A 243 -27.33 10.43 20.27
CA LEU A 243 -27.74 9.86 18.98
C LEU A 243 -27.87 10.92 17.86
N HIS A 244 -28.27 12.15 18.22
CA HIS A 244 -28.39 13.25 17.27
C HIS A 244 -27.02 13.78 16.82
N GLU A 245 -26.00 13.75 17.69
CA GLU A 245 -24.62 14.12 17.36
C GLU A 245 -24.02 13.09 16.40
N ILE A 246 -24.24 11.80 16.67
CA ILE A 246 -23.81 10.71 15.79
C ILE A 246 -24.49 10.82 14.42
N ALA A 247 -25.80 11.10 14.40
CA ALA A 247 -26.55 11.28 13.16
C ALA A 247 -25.98 12.43 12.32
N ALA A 248 -25.71 13.59 12.94
CA ALA A 248 -25.10 14.73 12.26
C ALA A 248 -23.69 14.39 11.74
N ALA A 249 -22.86 13.74 12.56
CA ALA A 249 -21.48 13.38 12.22
C ALA A 249 -21.39 12.40 11.04
N VAL A 250 -22.40 11.56 10.83
CA VAL A 250 -22.45 10.62 9.70
C VAL A 250 -23.32 11.12 8.53
N GLY A 251 -23.75 12.38 8.55
CA GLY A 251 -24.44 13.02 7.42
C GLY A 251 -25.94 12.74 7.32
N TYR A 252 -26.60 12.44 8.43
CA TYR A 252 -28.07 12.37 8.53
C TYR A 252 -28.64 13.67 9.12
N PRO A 253 -29.78 14.16 8.59
CA PRO A 253 -30.38 15.41 9.05
C PRO A 253 -30.95 15.31 10.47
N ASP A 254 -31.36 14.11 10.89
CA ASP A 254 -31.99 13.90 12.18
C ASP A 254 -31.75 12.47 12.73
N ALA A 255 -31.83 12.34 14.05
CA ALA A 255 -31.60 11.09 14.77
C ALA A 255 -32.63 9.99 14.46
N TYR A 256 -33.84 10.37 14.04
CA TYR A 256 -34.91 9.42 13.75
C TYR A 256 -34.66 8.72 12.41
N SER A 257 -34.33 9.48 11.36
CA SER A 257 -33.94 8.97 10.04
C SER A 257 -32.70 8.06 10.15
N PHE A 258 -31.70 8.51 10.91
CA PHE A 258 -30.52 7.70 11.23
C PHE A 258 -30.90 6.39 11.94
N GLY A 259 -31.67 6.47 13.03
CA GLY A 259 -32.04 5.30 13.83
C GLY A 259 -32.84 4.26 13.05
N LYS A 260 -33.72 4.69 12.13
CA LYS A 260 -34.46 3.81 11.22
C LYS A 260 -33.52 3.10 10.25
N MET A 261 -32.57 3.82 9.67
CA MET A 261 -31.60 3.23 8.73
C MET A 261 -30.65 2.26 9.44
N PHE A 262 -30.15 2.64 10.62
CA PHE A 262 -29.27 1.80 11.43
C PHE A 262 -29.96 0.50 11.84
N LYS A 263 -31.23 0.55 12.28
CA LYS A 263 -32.00 -0.65 12.59
C LYS A 263 -32.25 -1.52 11.36
N LYS A 264 -32.49 -0.91 10.20
CA LYS A 264 -32.63 -1.65 8.93
C LYS A 264 -31.33 -2.36 8.54
N PHE A 265 -30.18 -1.74 8.81
CA PHE A 265 -28.87 -2.24 8.42
C PHE A 265 -28.31 -3.30 9.39
N TYR A 266 -28.39 -3.07 10.71
CA TYR A 266 -27.82 -3.95 11.75
C TYR A 266 -28.86 -4.79 12.51
N GLY A 267 -30.15 -4.70 12.17
CA GLY A 267 -31.24 -5.44 12.82
C GLY A 267 -31.63 -4.94 14.23
N THR A 268 -30.83 -4.08 14.87
CA THR A 268 -31.08 -3.55 16.22
C THR A 268 -31.00 -2.03 16.28
N SER A 269 -31.62 -1.42 17.29
CA SER A 269 -31.57 0.04 17.43
C SER A 269 -30.18 0.51 17.87
N PRO A 270 -29.73 1.71 17.46
CA PRO A 270 -28.44 2.28 17.87
C PRO A 270 -28.23 2.30 19.38
N VAL A 271 -29.28 2.61 20.15
CA VAL A 271 -29.22 2.68 21.62
C VAL A 271 -28.98 1.31 22.23
N ARG A 272 -29.65 0.28 21.71
CA ARG A 272 -29.44 -1.10 22.18
C ARG A 272 -28.06 -1.61 21.79
N TYR A 273 -27.57 -1.23 20.61
CA TYR A 273 -26.23 -1.55 20.12
C TYR A 273 -25.13 -0.90 20.98
N LYS A 274 -25.31 0.36 21.37
CA LYS A 274 -24.41 1.09 22.28
C LYS A 274 -24.31 0.42 23.66
N ASN A 275 -25.42 -0.12 24.16
CA ASN A 275 -25.50 -0.71 25.49
C ASN A 275 -25.10 -2.19 25.55
N SER A 276 -24.75 -2.83 24.43
CA SER A 276 -24.46 -4.27 24.37
C SER A 276 -22.99 -4.65 24.57
N LEU A 277 -22.08 -3.69 24.74
CA LEU A 277 -20.64 -3.96 24.94
C LEU A 277 -20.16 -3.52 26.33
N PRO A 278 -19.24 -4.29 26.95
CA PRO A 278 -18.64 -3.93 28.22
C PRO A 278 -17.81 -2.64 28.07
N ALA A 279 -17.79 -1.82 29.13
CA ALA A 279 -17.01 -0.58 29.16
C ALA A 279 -15.53 -0.87 28.89
N ALA A 280 -14.88 -0.05 28.06
CA ALA A 280 -13.46 -0.14 27.77
C ALA A 280 -12.65 -0.17 29.08
N GLY A 281 -11.68 -1.08 29.16
CA GLY A 281 -10.79 -1.19 30.32
C GLY A 281 -10.02 0.09 30.56
N LYS A 282 -9.74 0.41 31.84
CA LYS A 282 -8.87 1.51 32.22
C LYS A 282 -7.51 1.35 31.55
N TRP A 283 -6.93 2.44 31.07
CA TRP A 283 -5.54 2.46 30.61
C TRP A 283 -4.62 1.85 31.68
N PRO A 284 -3.67 0.97 31.30
CA PRO A 284 -2.62 0.55 32.22
C PRO A 284 -1.84 1.79 32.65
N ASP A 285 -1.67 1.99 33.96
CA ASP A 285 -0.85 3.07 34.52
C ASP A 285 0.55 3.04 33.87
N MET A 286 0.85 3.97 32.95
CA MET A 286 2.20 4.19 32.42
C MET A 286 2.92 5.22 33.30
N PRO A 287 4.05 4.88 33.95
CA PRO A 287 4.78 5.80 34.82
C PRO A 287 5.71 6.79 34.09
N SER A 288 5.78 6.79 32.76
CA SER A 288 6.61 7.70 31.97
C SER A 288 5.76 8.55 31.04
N ASP A 289 5.77 9.88 31.23
CA ASP A 289 5.04 10.89 30.45
C ASP A 289 5.56 11.07 29.00
N VAL A 290 6.05 10.01 28.34
CA VAL A 290 6.53 10.11 26.97
C VAL A 290 5.78 9.11 26.10
N SER A 291 5.09 9.65 25.10
CA SER A 291 4.34 8.88 24.11
C SER A 291 5.31 8.08 23.23
N ALA A 292 4.97 6.83 22.93
CA ALA A 292 5.69 6.02 21.93
C ALA A 292 5.62 6.64 20.51
N TYR A 293 4.82 7.68 20.31
CA TYR A 293 4.62 8.42 19.06
C TYR A 293 5.34 9.78 19.04
N ASP A 294 6.27 10.02 19.96
CA ASP A 294 6.97 11.30 19.99
C ASP A 294 7.78 11.51 18.69
N ILE A 295 7.56 12.64 18.02
CA ILE A 295 8.07 12.95 16.67
C ILE A 295 9.58 13.28 16.74
N VAL A 296 10.08 13.56 17.94
CA VAL A 296 11.49 13.85 18.19
C VAL A 296 12.24 12.54 18.45
N ARG A 297 13.11 12.15 17.53
CA ARG A 297 14.07 11.05 17.76
C ARG A 297 14.98 11.41 18.93
N ASP A 298 15.11 10.45 19.85
CA ASP A 298 16.02 10.49 20.99
C ASP A 298 17.45 10.84 20.53
N GLY A 299 17.81 12.09 20.79
CA GLY A 299 18.98 12.75 20.26
C GLY A 299 19.47 13.78 21.24
N GLY A 300 19.68 13.34 22.49
CA GLY A 300 20.48 14.06 23.47
C GLY A 300 19.73 15.08 24.32
N LEU A 301 18.80 14.63 25.16
CA LEU A 301 18.54 15.32 26.42
C LEU A 301 19.68 15.04 27.40
N ARG A 302 20.82 15.70 27.16
CA ARG A 302 21.74 16.06 28.23
C ARG A 302 21.50 17.53 28.56
N TYR A 303 20.50 17.77 29.39
CA TYR A 303 20.42 19.01 30.15
C TYR A 303 21.60 18.98 31.14
N ILE A 304 22.77 19.44 30.70
CA ILE A 304 23.90 19.70 31.60
C ILE A 304 23.78 21.16 32.02
N ASP A 305 23.30 21.28 33.24
CA ASP A 305 23.04 22.43 34.09
C ASP A 305 24.34 23.21 34.41
N HIS A 306 24.87 23.96 33.44
CA HIS A 306 25.99 24.89 33.65
C HIS A 306 25.74 26.26 33.02
N ASP A 307 24.61 26.88 33.36
CA ASP A 307 24.41 28.32 33.17
C ASP A 307 23.88 28.94 34.47
N ASN A 308 24.73 28.92 35.49
CA ASN A 308 24.61 29.75 36.68
C ASN A 308 25.92 30.49 36.88
N HIS A 309 26.04 31.68 36.29
CA HIS A 309 26.97 32.67 36.83
C HIS A 309 26.47 34.10 36.63
N TYR A 310 26.35 34.77 37.78
CA TYR A 310 26.23 36.21 38.03
C TYR A 310 24.86 36.89 38.15
N GLN A 311 24.60 37.23 39.42
CA GLN A 311 24.00 38.46 39.96
C GLN A 311 22.48 38.51 40.17
N TYR A 312 22.05 38.13 41.37
CA TYR A 312 21.48 39.04 42.38
C TYR A 312 21.76 38.41 43.78
N ILE A 313 22.84 38.79 44.46
CA ILE A 313 22.88 39.85 45.48
C ILE A 313 22.19 39.44 46.81
N LEU A 314 23.05 39.18 47.81
CA LEU A 314 22.91 39.41 49.26
C LEU A 314 22.01 38.48 50.12
N LYS A 315 22.73 37.68 50.93
CA LYS A 315 22.58 37.43 52.38
C LYS A 315 21.29 36.74 52.87
N GLY A 316 21.42 35.44 53.10
CA GLY A 316 20.71 34.68 54.13
C GLY A 316 21.45 33.37 54.37
N ALA A 317 22.00 33.18 55.57
CA ALA A 317 22.94 32.11 55.92
C ALA A 317 22.33 30.69 55.79
N PRO A 318 23.17 29.67 55.53
CA PRO A 318 22.78 28.27 55.44
C PRO A 318 22.75 27.63 56.83
N ASP A 319 21.87 26.65 57.03
CA ASP A 319 22.11 25.59 58.01
C ASP A 319 21.66 24.25 57.43
N MET A 320 22.58 23.29 57.51
CA MET A 320 22.53 21.95 56.95
C MET A 320 22.70 20.96 58.10
N PHE A 321 21.68 20.19 58.48
CA PHE A 321 21.82 18.86 59.12
C PHE A 321 20.54 18.05 58.85
N ARG A 322 20.61 16.98 58.04
CA ARG A 322 20.91 15.57 58.38
C ARG A 322 19.75 14.82 59.08
N THR A 323 19.49 13.63 58.51
CA THR A 323 18.97 12.37 59.09
C THR A 323 17.45 12.14 59.20
N ALA A 324 16.99 11.29 58.26
CA ALA A 324 16.09 10.14 58.37
C ALA A 324 15.19 9.96 59.60
N LYS A 325 13.90 9.64 59.36
CA LYS A 325 12.98 8.92 60.27
C LYS A 325 11.65 8.53 59.53
N PRO A 326 10.79 7.64 60.07
CA PRO A 326 10.76 6.22 59.70
C PRO A 326 9.32 5.68 59.46
N SER A 327 8.96 5.19 58.28
CA SER A 327 7.60 4.65 58.05
C SER A 327 7.51 3.13 57.93
N LEU A 328 8.64 2.41 57.92
CA LEU A 328 8.67 0.97 57.62
C LEU A 328 8.77 0.04 58.85
N ILE A 329 9.11 0.56 60.03
CA ILE A 329 9.29 -0.28 61.24
C ILE A 329 7.97 -0.44 62.03
N LEU A 330 6.99 0.45 61.85
CA LEU A 330 5.72 0.39 62.59
C LEU A 330 4.72 -0.61 61.98
N THR A 331 4.77 -0.83 60.67
CA THR A 331 3.89 -1.76 59.95
C THR A 331 4.31 -3.22 60.14
N LEU A 332 5.63 -3.50 60.25
CA LEU A 332 6.12 -4.85 60.48
C LEU A 332 5.85 -5.35 61.93
N LEU A 333 5.76 -4.43 62.89
CA LEU A 333 5.45 -4.72 64.30
C LEU A 333 3.95 -4.96 64.57
N LEU A 334 3.06 -4.49 63.68
CA LEU A 334 1.61 -4.71 63.78
C LEU A 334 1.17 -6.07 63.20
N CYS A 335 1.91 -6.61 62.24
CA CYS A 335 1.62 -7.92 61.64
C CYS A 335 2.12 -9.10 62.50
N PHE A 336 3.09 -8.89 63.39
CA PHE A 336 3.66 -9.95 64.23
C PHE A 336 2.88 -10.23 65.53
N THR A 337 1.97 -9.34 65.94
CA THR A 337 1.15 -9.49 67.16
C THR A 337 -0.17 -10.23 66.93
N ILE A 338 -0.64 -10.30 65.67
CA ILE A 338 -1.91 -10.97 65.31
C ILE A 338 -1.73 -12.49 65.12
N LEU A 339 -0.50 -12.97 64.96
CA LEU A 339 -0.20 -14.38 64.66
C LEU A 339 0.18 -15.25 65.88
N LEU A 340 0.17 -14.73 67.11
CA LEU A 340 0.70 -15.43 68.30
C LEU A 340 -0.21 -15.50 69.54
N SER A 341 -1.53 -15.27 69.42
CA SER A 341 -2.48 -15.66 70.47
C SER A 341 -3.28 -16.88 70.05
N ALA A 342 -2.71 -18.04 70.38
CA ALA A 342 -3.28 -19.35 70.21
C ALA A 342 -4.45 -19.62 71.19
N CYS A 343 -5.45 -20.33 70.66
CA CYS A 343 -6.12 -21.51 71.23
C CYS A 343 -6.41 -21.59 72.75
N SER A 344 -7.71 -21.67 73.07
CA SER A 344 -8.26 -22.57 74.12
C SER A 344 -9.65 -23.03 73.65
N ALA A 345 -9.78 -24.29 73.22
CA ALA A 345 -10.15 -25.49 73.98
C ALA A 345 -11.62 -25.53 74.46
N GLY A 346 -12.36 -26.56 74.01
CA GLY A 346 -13.42 -27.17 74.83
C GLY A 346 -14.78 -27.49 74.20
N THR A 347 -14.89 -28.70 73.62
CA THR A 347 -15.95 -29.71 73.85
C THR A 347 -17.43 -29.52 73.45
N ALA A 348 -17.87 -30.50 72.64
CA ALA A 348 -19.05 -31.37 72.77
C ALA A 348 -20.45 -30.88 72.34
N GLY A 349 -21.16 -31.72 71.58
CA GLY A 349 -22.63 -31.65 71.52
C GLY A 349 -23.36 -32.11 70.24
N ASN A 350 -23.12 -33.35 69.81
CA ASN A 350 -24.07 -34.34 69.27
C ASN A 350 -25.35 -33.99 68.47
N ALA A 351 -25.56 -34.84 67.45
CA ALA A 351 -26.82 -35.43 66.98
C ALA A 351 -27.71 -34.62 66.01
N ALA A 352 -28.43 -35.20 65.06
CA ALA A 352 -28.44 -36.52 64.40
C ALA A 352 -29.60 -36.48 63.37
N SER A 353 -29.79 -37.59 62.63
CA SER A 353 -30.90 -37.98 61.74
C SER A 353 -30.89 -37.30 60.35
N GLY A 354 -30.67 -38.01 59.24
CA GLY A 354 -31.08 -39.38 58.86
C GLY A 354 -32.13 -39.21 57.76
N SER A 355 -32.28 -39.97 56.69
CA SER A 355 -31.99 -41.34 56.22
C SER A 355 -32.47 -41.31 54.73
N GLY A 356 -32.08 -42.12 53.74
CA GLY A 356 -31.33 -43.35 53.63
C GLY A 356 -31.49 -43.89 52.19
N ASN A 357 -30.48 -44.65 51.76
CA ASN A 357 -30.49 -45.78 50.80
C ASN A 357 -31.63 -45.96 49.77
N ASN A 358 -31.27 -46.13 48.49
CA ASN A 358 -31.07 -47.45 47.84
C ASN A 358 -30.82 -47.30 46.32
N SER A 359 -29.80 -47.99 45.82
CA SER A 359 -29.68 -48.43 44.40
C SER A 359 -30.62 -49.67 44.18
N PRO A 360 -30.74 -50.33 43.00
CA PRO A 360 -30.00 -50.16 41.72
C PRO A 360 -30.82 -50.39 40.40
N VAL A 361 -30.11 -50.36 39.26
CA VAL A 361 -30.39 -50.98 37.93
C VAL A 361 -31.50 -50.39 37.04
N ALA A 362 -31.15 -49.93 35.83
CA ALA A 362 -31.48 -50.60 34.57
C ALA A 362 -31.07 -49.78 33.32
N SER A 363 -30.53 -50.53 32.36
CA SER A 363 -30.19 -50.15 31.00
C SER A 363 -31.43 -49.86 30.14
N ALA A 364 -31.35 -48.90 29.22
CA ALA A 364 -32.13 -48.90 27.99
C ALA A 364 -31.42 -48.08 26.90
N ALA A 365 -31.10 -48.77 25.81
CA ALA A 365 -30.62 -48.23 24.56
C ALA A 365 -31.71 -47.40 23.85
N ALA A 366 -31.28 -46.42 23.06
CA ALA A 366 -32.07 -45.87 21.96
C ALA A 366 -31.16 -45.40 20.81
N THR A 367 -31.06 -46.28 19.82
CA THR A 367 -31.13 -46.03 18.37
C THR A 367 -30.13 -45.07 17.71
N THR A 368 -29.10 -45.69 17.13
CA THR A 368 -28.35 -45.24 15.95
C THR A 368 -29.27 -45.11 14.73
N ALA A 369 -29.24 -43.93 14.09
CA ALA A 369 -29.69 -43.76 12.71
C ALA A 369 -28.55 -44.19 11.76
N PRO A 370 -28.84 -44.69 10.54
CA PRO A 370 -27.82 -45.27 9.68
C PRO A 370 -26.95 -44.17 9.08
N ASP A 371 -25.68 -44.28 9.40
CA ASP A 371 -24.55 -43.59 8.81
C ASP A 371 -24.48 -43.90 7.30
N GLN A 372 -24.81 -42.92 6.47
CA GLN A 372 -24.33 -42.94 5.09
C GLN A 372 -22.88 -42.50 5.16
N ALA A 373 -21.98 -43.49 5.20
CA ALA A 373 -20.56 -43.31 5.01
C ALA A 373 -20.30 -42.68 3.64
N SER A 374 -20.31 -41.35 3.57
CA SER A 374 -19.46 -40.60 2.67
C SER A 374 -18.02 -40.98 3.04
N ALA A 375 -17.24 -41.45 2.07
CA ALA A 375 -15.83 -41.71 2.27
C ALA A 375 -15.20 -40.48 2.94
N GLU A 376 -14.72 -40.63 4.19
CA GLU A 376 -13.98 -39.57 4.87
C GLU A 376 -12.78 -39.24 3.98
N ALA A 377 -12.79 -38.04 3.40
CA ALA A 377 -11.66 -37.53 2.65
C ALA A 377 -10.48 -37.49 3.62
N GLN A 378 -9.46 -38.30 3.36
CA GLN A 378 -8.24 -38.30 4.17
C GLN A 378 -7.67 -36.87 4.16
N THR A 379 -7.33 -36.34 5.32
CA THR A 379 -6.71 -35.01 5.48
C THR A 379 -5.29 -35.16 6.01
N ARG A 380 -4.52 -34.10 5.88
CA ARG A 380 -3.18 -33.94 6.46
C ARG A 380 -3.06 -32.57 7.10
N THR A 381 -2.23 -32.47 8.12
CA THR A 381 -1.94 -31.19 8.76
C THR A 381 -0.66 -30.61 8.18
N ILE A 382 -0.70 -29.32 7.83
CA ILE A 382 0.45 -28.55 7.37
C ILE A 382 0.68 -27.34 8.29
N SER A 383 1.94 -27.03 8.55
CA SER A 383 2.33 -25.86 9.33
C SER A 383 2.43 -24.63 8.41
N THR A 384 1.69 -23.57 8.74
CA THR A 384 1.60 -22.36 7.91
C THR A 384 1.84 -21.10 8.76
N VAL A 385 1.98 -19.95 8.11
CA VAL A 385 2.03 -18.64 8.80
C VAL A 385 0.75 -18.31 9.57
N LYS A 386 -0.35 -19.01 9.28
CA LYS A 386 -1.64 -18.91 9.97
C LYS A 386 -1.82 -19.99 11.05
N GLY A 387 -0.77 -20.77 11.33
CA GLY A 387 -0.81 -21.91 12.24
C GLY A 387 -0.98 -23.23 11.50
N GLU A 388 -1.32 -24.28 12.26
CA GLU A 388 -1.59 -25.60 11.70
C GLU A 388 -2.95 -25.61 10.99
N ILE A 389 -2.97 -26.04 9.72
CA ILE A 389 -4.18 -26.13 8.89
C ILE A 389 -4.33 -27.56 8.39
N GLU A 390 -5.54 -28.11 8.46
CA GLU A 390 -5.87 -29.38 7.82
C GLU A 390 -6.25 -29.15 6.37
N VAL A 391 -5.54 -29.81 5.45
CA VAL A 391 -5.79 -29.79 4.01
C VAL A 391 -6.10 -31.21 3.51
N PRO A 392 -6.81 -31.37 2.38
CA PRO A 392 -7.05 -32.68 1.79
C PRO A 392 -5.75 -33.43 1.49
N ALA A 393 -5.74 -34.76 1.70
CA ALA A 393 -4.62 -35.61 1.33
C ALA A 393 -4.43 -35.71 -0.19
N ASP A 394 -5.49 -35.49 -0.98
CA ASP A 394 -5.43 -35.47 -2.45
C ASP A 394 -6.44 -34.44 -3.00
N PRO A 395 -6.10 -33.13 -2.99
CA PRO A 395 -7.03 -32.06 -3.39
C PRO A 395 -7.38 -32.14 -4.89
N GLN A 396 -8.67 -32.13 -5.21
CA GLN A 396 -9.21 -32.29 -6.57
C GLN A 396 -9.72 -30.99 -7.17
N ARG A 397 -10.14 -30.03 -6.34
CA ARG A 397 -10.80 -28.78 -6.75
C ARG A 397 -10.08 -27.60 -6.15
N VAL A 398 -8.88 -27.34 -6.67
CA VAL A 398 -8.01 -26.29 -6.17
C VAL A 398 -8.33 -24.94 -6.82
N VAL A 399 -8.53 -23.92 -6.00
CA VAL A 399 -8.55 -22.51 -6.44
C VAL A 399 -7.23 -21.86 -6.11
N VAL A 400 -6.66 -21.12 -7.06
CA VAL A 400 -5.32 -20.54 -6.92
C VAL A 400 -5.36 -19.08 -7.31
N LEU A 401 -5.07 -18.20 -6.35
CA LEU A 401 -4.93 -16.77 -6.57
C LEU A 401 -3.43 -16.47 -6.53
N TYR A 402 -2.82 -16.26 -7.70
CA TYR A 402 -1.37 -16.11 -7.89
C TYR A 402 -0.51 -17.38 -7.72
N LEU A 403 0.72 -17.38 -8.26
CA LEU A 403 1.62 -18.55 -8.33
C LEU A 403 1.07 -19.75 -9.13
N LEU A 404 0.29 -19.45 -10.16
CA LEU A 404 -0.42 -20.43 -10.99
C LEU A 404 0.51 -21.46 -11.61
N GLY A 405 1.68 -21.03 -12.10
CA GLY A 405 2.63 -21.93 -12.72
C GLY A 405 3.27 -22.92 -11.74
N ASP A 406 3.43 -22.58 -10.45
CA ASP A 406 3.97 -23.51 -9.46
C ASP A 406 3.01 -24.69 -9.25
N VAL A 407 1.70 -24.40 -9.18
CA VAL A 407 0.65 -25.41 -9.03
C VAL A 407 0.49 -26.26 -10.30
N LEU A 408 0.53 -25.63 -11.47
CA LEU A 408 0.47 -26.33 -12.76
C LEU A 408 1.67 -27.24 -12.98
N ALA A 409 2.89 -26.80 -12.62
CA ALA A 409 4.09 -27.61 -12.77
C ALA A 409 4.10 -28.84 -11.87
N LEU A 410 3.36 -28.81 -10.75
CA LEU A 410 3.12 -29.96 -9.87
C LEU A 410 1.99 -30.88 -10.38
N GLY A 411 1.43 -30.59 -11.56
CA GLY A 411 0.45 -31.42 -12.25
C GLY A 411 -1.00 -31.20 -11.79
N ILE A 412 -1.29 -30.10 -11.09
CA ILE A 412 -2.65 -29.75 -10.68
C ILE A 412 -3.19 -28.64 -11.59
N LYS A 413 -4.28 -28.93 -12.29
CA LYS A 413 -5.04 -27.93 -13.05
C LYS A 413 -6.10 -27.31 -12.14
N PRO A 414 -6.01 -26.01 -11.79
CA PRO A 414 -7.00 -25.39 -10.90
C PRO A 414 -8.39 -25.31 -11.53
N VAL A 415 -9.43 -25.25 -10.68
CA VAL A 415 -10.82 -25.01 -11.12
C VAL A 415 -11.17 -23.52 -11.20
N GLY A 416 -10.38 -22.68 -10.53
CA GLY A 416 -10.52 -21.23 -10.57
C GLY A 416 -9.18 -20.54 -10.33
N VAL A 417 -8.92 -19.48 -11.09
CA VAL A 417 -7.64 -18.76 -11.08
C VAL A 417 -7.84 -17.25 -11.08
N SER A 418 -6.86 -16.52 -10.54
CA SER A 418 -6.73 -15.08 -10.81
C SER A 418 -6.44 -14.82 -12.30
N ASP A 419 -6.65 -13.58 -12.76
CA ASP A 419 -6.35 -13.21 -14.14
C ASP A 419 -4.90 -13.54 -14.54
N VAL A 420 -4.76 -14.06 -15.76
CA VAL A 420 -3.49 -14.46 -16.38
C VAL A 420 -3.14 -13.43 -17.45
N SER A 421 -1.90 -12.96 -17.43
CA SER A 421 -1.38 -12.05 -18.45
C SER A 421 -1.28 -12.75 -19.80
N GLU A 422 -1.66 -12.07 -20.87
CA GLU A 422 -1.43 -12.54 -22.24
C GLU A 422 0.07 -12.79 -22.46
N GLY A 423 0.43 -13.90 -23.11
CA GLY A 423 1.81 -14.31 -23.35
C GLY A 423 2.47 -15.08 -22.20
N ALA A 424 1.78 -15.29 -21.08
CA ALA A 424 2.29 -16.13 -19.99
C ALA A 424 2.58 -17.56 -20.47
N ALA A 425 3.64 -18.18 -19.94
CA ALA A 425 4.08 -19.52 -20.34
C ALA A 425 2.98 -20.60 -20.24
N PHE A 426 2.05 -20.42 -19.31
CA PHE A 426 0.95 -21.34 -19.02
C PHE A 426 -0.43 -20.82 -19.45
N GLU A 427 -0.50 -19.74 -20.25
CA GLU A 427 -1.78 -19.13 -20.66
C GLU A 427 -2.73 -20.14 -21.32
N GLN A 428 -2.21 -20.95 -22.25
CA GLN A 428 -2.97 -21.95 -22.99
C GLN A 428 -3.55 -23.04 -22.08
N GLU A 429 -2.84 -23.41 -21.01
CA GLU A 429 -3.27 -24.45 -20.06
C GLU A 429 -4.46 -23.99 -19.21
N LEU A 430 -4.65 -22.67 -19.04
CA LEU A 430 -5.68 -22.06 -18.20
C LEU A 430 -6.80 -21.37 -18.98
N GLN A 431 -6.81 -21.45 -20.30
CA GLN A 431 -7.80 -20.74 -21.14
C GLN A 431 -9.26 -21.13 -20.86
N ASP A 432 -9.48 -22.37 -20.43
CA ASP A 432 -10.78 -22.98 -20.10
C ASP A 432 -11.11 -22.92 -18.60
N VAL A 433 -10.22 -22.39 -17.78
CA VAL A 433 -10.39 -22.29 -16.33
C VAL A 433 -11.11 -20.99 -15.98
N GLN A 434 -12.00 -21.04 -14.99
CA GLN A 434 -12.77 -19.87 -14.55
C GLN A 434 -11.84 -18.79 -13.98
N LYS A 435 -11.80 -17.63 -14.64
CA LYS A 435 -11.11 -16.44 -14.13
C LYS A 435 -11.95 -15.78 -13.03
N LEU A 436 -11.30 -15.47 -11.91
CA LEU A 436 -11.92 -14.96 -10.68
C LEU A 436 -11.76 -13.44 -10.49
N GLY A 437 -11.07 -12.78 -11.43
CA GLY A 437 -10.76 -11.36 -11.40
C GLY A 437 -9.27 -11.09 -11.17
N ASN A 438 -8.93 -9.81 -11.04
CA ASN A 438 -7.56 -9.38 -10.87
C ASN A 438 -7.02 -9.81 -9.50
N TRP A 439 -5.98 -10.65 -9.49
CA TRP A 439 -4.97 -10.89 -8.43
C TRP A 439 -5.44 -10.92 -6.96
N PHE A 440 -5.94 -9.79 -6.43
CA PHE A 440 -6.36 -9.60 -5.04
C PHE A 440 -7.88 -9.38 -4.86
N GLU A 441 -8.65 -9.33 -5.95
CA GLU A 441 -10.09 -8.97 -5.97
C GLU A 441 -11.00 -10.18 -6.25
N ALA A 442 -10.58 -11.40 -5.87
CA ALA A 442 -11.38 -12.59 -6.14
C ALA A 442 -12.74 -12.53 -5.42
N SER A 443 -13.83 -12.73 -6.17
CA SER A 443 -15.19 -12.72 -5.63
C SER A 443 -15.48 -13.97 -4.78
N PRO A 444 -15.77 -13.84 -3.47
CA PRO A 444 -16.08 -15.00 -2.63
C PRO A 444 -17.28 -15.81 -3.12
N GLU A 445 -18.29 -15.16 -3.71
CA GLU A 445 -19.47 -15.83 -4.26
C GLU A 445 -19.12 -16.73 -5.45
N VAL A 446 -18.24 -16.25 -6.34
CA VAL A 446 -17.80 -17.05 -7.49
C VAL A 446 -16.93 -18.21 -7.02
N VAL A 447 -16.01 -17.97 -6.08
CA VAL A 447 -15.16 -19.02 -5.50
C VAL A 447 -16.02 -20.10 -4.83
N LEU A 448 -17.02 -19.72 -4.03
CA LEU A 448 -17.95 -20.65 -3.40
C LEU A 448 -18.70 -21.50 -4.43
N SER A 449 -19.11 -20.92 -5.56
CA SER A 449 -19.82 -21.64 -6.63
C SER A 449 -18.95 -22.69 -7.35
N LEU A 450 -17.63 -22.60 -7.22
CA LEU A 450 -16.70 -23.60 -7.73
C LEU A 450 -16.54 -24.79 -6.80
N GLU A 451 -17.14 -24.77 -5.60
CA GLU A 451 -17.04 -25.86 -4.61
C GLU A 451 -15.59 -26.36 -4.42
N PRO A 452 -14.63 -25.47 -4.07
CA PRO A 452 -13.24 -25.87 -3.92
C PRO A 452 -13.05 -26.75 -2.67
N ASP A 453 -12.09 -27.66 -2.73
CA ASP A 453 -11.62 -28.43 -1.57
C ASP A 453 -10.31 -27.90 -0.98
N LEU A 454 -9.66 -26.98 -1.70
CA LEU A 454 -8.46 -26.26 -1.27
C LEU A 454 -8.38 -24.90 -1.97
N ILE A 455 -7.96 -23.87 -1.24
CA ILE A 455 -7.72 -22.53 -1.78
C ILE A 455 -6.29 -22.09 -1.44
N ILE A 456 -5.54 -21.62 -2.43
CA ILE A 456 -4.18 -21.08 -2.24
C ILE A 456 -4.22 -19.58 -2.55
N VAL A 457 -3.75 -18.76 -1.61
CA VAL A 457 -3.85 -17.30 -1.67
C VAL A 457 -2.51 -16.60 -1.40
N PRO A 458 -2.28 -15.39 -1.95
CA PRO A 458 -1.00 -14.71 -1.84
C PRO A 458 -0.94 -13.64 -0.74
N SER A 459 -2.10 -13.24 -0.18
CA SER A 459 -2.18 -12.12 0.76
C SER A 459 -3.11 -12.40 1.94
N GLU A 460 -2.87 -11.67 3.04
CA GLU A 460 -3.75 -11.63 4.20
C GLU A 460 -5.19 -11.25 3.81
N GLU A 461 -5.36 -10.26 2.94
CA GLU A 461 -6.69 -9.80 2.50
C GLU A 461 -7.49 -10.90 1.80
N THR A 462 -6.85 -11.62 0.88
CA THR A 462 -7.50 -12.73 0.15
C THR A 462 -7.71 -13.95 1.03
N TYR A 463 -6.86 -14.17 2.02
CA TYR A 463 -7.08 -15.18 3.06
C TYR A 463 -8.33 -14.87 3.87
N GLU A 464 -8.43 -13.66 4.45
CA GLU A 464 -9.58 -13.23 5.26
C GLU A 464 -10.90 -13.27 4.47
N ALA A 465 -10.84 -13.07 3.15
CA ALA A 465 -12.02 -13.13 2.28
C ALA A 465 -12.52 -14.54 1.94
N LEU A 466 -11.63 -15.55 1.96
CA LEU A 466 -11.92 -16.86 1.36
C LEU A 466 -11.80 -18.04 2.33
N HIS A 467 -11.19 -17.86 3.51
CA HIS A 467 -10.95 -18.96 4.44
C HIS A 467 -12.21 -19.62 5.01
N ASP A 468 -13.37 -18.95 4.92
CA ASP A 468 -14.67 -19.51 5.33
C ASP A 468 -15.28 -20.44 4.27
N ILE A 469 -14.70 -20.54 3.07
CA ILE A 469 -15.24 -21.34 1.94
C ILE A 469 -14.69 -22.78 1.96
N ALA A 470 -13.37 -22.93 2.09
CA ALA A 470 -12.66 -24.22 2.08
C ALA A 470 -11.30 -24.06 2.79
N PRO A 471 -10.60 -25.16 3.13
CA PRO A 471 -9.23 -25.08 3.64
C PRO A 471 -8.38 -24.14 2.78
N THR A 472 -7.87 -23.08 3.41
CA THR A 472 -7.21 -21.98 2.71
C THR A 472 -5.79 -21.82 3.23
N VAL A 473 -4.82 -21.73 2.32
CA VAL A 473 -3.41 -21.61 2.67
C VAL A 473 -2.85 -20.32 2.10
N LEU A 474 -2.36 -19.46 3.00
CA LEU A 474 -1.61 -18.26 2.65
C LEU A 474 -0.14 -18.60 2.37
N VAL A 475 0.33 -18.33 1.15
CA VAL A 475 1.73 -18.51 0.75
C VAL A 475 2.47 -17.17 0.81
N PRO A 476 3.40 -16.95 1.77
CA PRO A 476 4.14 -15.70 1.91
C PRO A 476 5.29 -15.61 0.90
N TYR A 477 4.96 -15.64 -0.39
CA TYR A 477 5.90 -15.84 -1.50
C TYR A 477 7.04 -14.80 -1.56
N GLU A 478 6.82 -13.57 -1.09
CA GLU A 478 7.84 -12.51 -1.04
C GLU A 478 9.01 -12.83 -0.11
N LYS A 479 8.82 -13.78 0.81
CA LYS A 479 9.82 -14.19 1.81
C LYS A 479 10.43 -15.55 1.51
N MET A 480 10.09 -16.13 0.36
CA MET A 480 10.51 -17.48 -0.04
C MET A 480 11.30 -17.41 -1.34
N THR A 481 12.40 -18.16 -1.40
CA THR A 481 13.03 -18.52 -2.67
C THR A 481 12.05 -19.35 -3.53
N ALA A 482 12.32 -19.49 -4.83
CA ALA A 482 11.49 -20.32 -5.70
C ALA A 482 11.44 -21.79 -5.20
N GLU A 483 12.57 -22.31 -4.74
CA GLU A 483 12.69 -23.67 -4.19
C GLU A 483 11.87 -23.87 -2.93
N GLU A 484 11.99 -22.97 -1.95
CA GLU A 484 11.21 -23.02 -0.72
C GLU A 484 9.71 -22.92 -1.02
N ARG A 485 9.33 -22.04 -1.95
CA ARG A 485 7.93 -21.81 -2.33
C ARG A 485 7.31 -23.04 -2.99
N VAL A 486 7.96 -23.62 -3.99
CA VAL A 486 7.44 -24.80 -4.70
C VAL A 486 7.51 -26.05 -3.83
N SER A 487 8.50 -26.18 -2.94
CA SER A 487 8.52 -27.24 -1.92
C SER A 487 7.33 -27.10 -0.97
N PHE A 488 7.04 -25.88 -0.51
CA PHE A 488 5.87 -25.60 0.34
C PHE A 488 4.55 -25.89 -0.37
N ILE A 489 4.41 -25.47 -1.63
CA ILE A 489 3.23 -25.81 -2.46
C ILE A 489 3.14 -27.33 -2.69
N GLY A 490 4.27 -28.01 -2.87
CA GLY A 490 4.33 -29.48 -2.92
C GLY A 490 3.75 -30.14 -1.67
N GLN A 491 4.08 -29.62 -0.47
CA GLN A 491 3.52 -30.11 0.80
C GLN A 491 2.02 -29.85 0.92
N ILE A 492 1.54 -28.69 0.45
CA ILE A 492 0.11 -28.35 0.41
C ILE A 492 -0.65 -29.36 -0.49
N LEU A 493 -0.06 -29.72 -1.64
CA LEU A 493 -0.73 -30.54 -2.67
C LEU A 493 -0.45 -32.05 -2.59
N GLY A 494 0.55 -32.50 -1.84
CA GLY A 494 0.94 -33.94 -1.76
C GLY A 494 1.78 -34.38 -2.93
N LYS A 495 2.65 -33.46 -3.32
CA LYS A 495 3.48 -33.53 -4.49
C LYS A 495 4.93 -33.23 -4.13
N GLU A 496 5.38 -33.60 -2.92
CA GLU A 496 6.72 -33.32 -2.41
C GLU A 496 7.81 -33.97 -3.28
N ASP A 497 7.58 -35.21 -3.73
CA ASP A 497 8.49 -35.93 -4.62
C ASP A 497 8.55 -35.27 -6.01
N GLN A 498 7.40 -34.80 -6.53
CA GLN A 498 7.31 -34.07 -7.78
C GLN A 498 7.98 -32.71 -7.67
N ALA A 499 7.79 -31.98 -6.56
CA ALA A 499 8.44 -30.70 -6.31
C ALA A 499 9.96 -30.83 -6.30
N THR A 500 10.48 -31.87 -5.65
CA THR A 500 11.91 -32.19 -5.65
C THR A 500 12.41 -32.51 -7.07
N SER A 501 11.72 -33.42 -7.76
CA SER A 501 12.07 -33.83 -9.12
C SER A 501 12.05 -32.68 -10.12
N LEU A 502 11.13 -31.73 -9.94
CA LEU A 502 10.96 -30.57 -10.80
C LEU A 502 12.18 -29.63 -10.71
N PHE A 503 12.68 -29.35 -9.50
CA PHE A 503 13.91 -28.56 -9.36
C PHE A 503 15.16 -29.30 -9.76
N ASP A 504 15.27 -30.60 -9.47
CA ASP A 504 16.41 -31.38 -9.93
C ASP A 504 16.53 -31.31 -11.46
N SER A 505 15.39 -31.41 -12.15
CA SER A 505 15.31 -31.27 -13.60
C SER A 505 15.66 -29.85 -14.07
N PHE A 506 15.14 -28.83 -13.39
CA PHE A 506 15.43 -27.44 -13.71
C PHE A 506 16.92 -27.10 -13.51
N HIS A 507 17.53 -27.53 -12.40
CA HIS A 507 18.96 -27.33 -12.12
C HIS A 507 19.84 -28.04 -13.13
N ALA A 508 19.52 -29.29 -13.47
CA ALA A 508 20.24 -30.02 -14.51
C ALA A 508 20.22 -29.25 -15.84
N LYS A 509 19.06 -28.68 -16.19
CA LYS A 509 18.89 -27.87 -17.40
C LYS A 509 19.62 -26.53 -17.33
N VAL A 510 19.69 -25.89 -16.16
CA VAL A 510 20.50 -24.68 -15.92
C VAL A 510 21.98 -24.99 -16.17
N GLU A 511 22.50 -26.10 -15.64
CA GLU A 511 23.90 -26.48 -15.85
C GLU A 511 24.21 -26.83 -17.31
N GLU A 512 23.30 -27.54 -18.00
CA GLU A 512 23.40 -27.76 -19.44
C GLU A 512 23.41 -26.44 -20.23
N SER A 513 22.56 -25.49 -19.83
CA SER A 513 22.47 -24.17 -20.45
C SER A 513 23.75 -23.35 -20.24
N LYS A 514 24.32 -23.37 -19.03
CA LYS A 514 25.62 -22.76 -18.75
C LYS A 514 26.71 -23.34 -19.63
N GLN A 515 26.73 -24.66 -19.81
CA GLN A 515 27.69 -25.33 -20.69
C GLN A 515 27.55 -24.83 -22.14
N LYS A 516 26.32 -24.80 -22.69
CA LYS A 516 26.06 -24.29 -24.05
C LYS A 516 26.53 -22.84 -24.22
N LEU A 517 26.22 -21.97 -23.25
CA LEU A 517 26.63 -20.57 -23.28
C LEU A 517 28.14 -20.41 -23.11
N GLN A 518 28.80 -21.27 -22.33
CA GLN A 518 30.25 -21.27 -22.15
C GLN A 518 30.97 -21.72 -23.43
N GLU A 519 30.50 -22.79 -24.08
CA GLU A 519 31.02 -23.27 -25.37
C GLU A 519 30.83 -22.23 -26.48
N ALA A 520 29.75 -21.46 -26.43
CA ALA A 520 29.49 -20.35 -27.34
C ALA A 520 30.28 -19.07 -26.99
N GLY A 521 31.01 -19.04 -25.87
CA GLY A 521 31.77 -17.88 -25.41
C GLY A 521 30.94 -16.71 -24.87
N ILE A 522 29.67 -16.95 -24.50
CA ILE A 522 28.70 -15.91 -24.09
C ILE A 522 28.59 -15.82 -22.56
N LEU A 523 28.87 -16.89 -21.83
CA LEU A 523 28.60 -16.95 -20.37
C LEU A 523 29.30 -15.83 -19.58
N GLY A 524 30.46 -15.36 -20.06
CA GLY A 524 31.21 -14.24 -19.45
C GLY A 524 30.75 -12.85 -19.86
N SER A 525 29.80 -12.71 -20.79
CA SER A 525 29.28 -11.43 -21.25
C SER A 525 28.33 -10.78 -20.24
N THR A 526 28.22 -9.46 -20.32
CA THR A 526 27.32 -8.68 -19.48
C THR A 526 25.93 -8.56 -20.10
N ILE A 527 24.89 -8.73 -19.29
CA ILE A 527 23.48 -8.65 -19.70
C ILE A 527 22.81 -7.50 -18.95
N SER A 528 22.05 -6.68 -19.67
CA SER A 528 21.11 -5.74 -19.06
C SER A 528 19.68 -6.17 -19.31
N ILE A 529 18.80 -5.95 -18.34
CA ILE A 529 17.36 -6.19 -18.47
C ILE A 529 16.66 -4.85 -18.33
N MET A 530 15.84 -4.49 -19.32
CA MET A 530 15.19 -3.19 -19.42
C MET A 530 13.70 -3.32 -19.74
N GLU A 531 12.91 -2.32 -19.38
CA GLU A 531 11.50 -2.21 -19.72
C GLU A 531 11.20 -0.76 -20.14
N GLY A 532 10.57 -0.57 -21.30
CA GLY A 532 10.31 0.76 -21.85
C GLY A 532 8.87 1.22 -21.62
N GLY A 533 8.70 2.49 -21.25
CA GLY A 533 7.39 3.16 -21.14
C GLY A 533 6.92 3.79 -22.46
N LYS A 534 5.77 4.46 -22.41
CA LYS A 534 5.20 5.25 -23.53
C LYS A 534 5.93 6.57 -23.78
N ASP A 535 6.59 7.13 -22.76
CA ASP A 535 7.13 8.50 -22.77
C ASP A 535 8.66 8.55 -22.81
N ARG A 536 9.31 7.62 -23.51
CA ARG A 536 10.78 7.44 -23.56
C ARG A 536 11.45 7.23 -22.19
N SER A 537 10.69 6.94 -21.14
CA SER A 537 11.21 6.46 -19.87
C SER A 537 11.63 5.00 -20.00
N MET A 538 12.78 4.65 -19.43
CA MET A 538 13.31 3.28 -19.41
C MET A 538 13.56 2.87 -17.97
N ALA A 539 13.05 1.72 -17.58
CA ALA A 539 13.40 1.07 -16.33
C ALA A 539 14.51 0.04 -16.60
N VAL A 540 15.51 -0.02 -15.72
CA VAL A 540 16.58 -1.03 -15.75
C VAL A 540 16.47 -1.86 -14.48
N VAL A 541 16.51 -3.19 -14.62
CA VAL A 541 16.43 -4.10 -13.48
C VAL A 541 17.78 -4.11 -12.74
N THR A 542 17.74 -3.87 -11.43
CA THR A 542 18.94 -3.70 -10.58
C THR A 542 18.95 -4.67 -9.40
N SER A 543 18.26 -5.80 -9.51
CA SER A 543 18.24 -6.87 -8.49
C SER A 543 18.12 -8.25 -9.14
N LYS A 544 18.42 -9.32 -8.37
CA LYS A 544 18.30 -10.72 -8.84
C LYS A 544 16.86 -11.22 -8.88
N GLN A 545 15.99 -10.68 -8.04
CA GLN A 545 14.64 -11.21 -7.79
C GLN A 545 13.55 -10.19 -8.13
N PHE A 546 13.57 -9.66 -9.36
CA PHE A 546 12.61 -8.65 -9.84
C PHE A 546 11.53 -9.23 -10.77
N GLY A 547 11.73 -10.45 -11.29
CA GLY A 547 11.05 -10.93 -12.49
C GLY A 547 11.77 -10.43 -13.75
N ARG A 548 11.08 -10.42 -14.89
CA ARG A 548 11.59 -10.03 -16.22
C ARG A 548 12.80 -10.87 -16.67
N GLY A 549 12.92 -12.10 -16.17
CA GLY A 549 14.09 -12.98 -16.41
C GLY A 549 15.31 -12.71 -15.53
N SER A 550 15.25 -11.77 -14.58
CA SER A 550 16.41 -11.45 -13.71
C SER A 550 16.89 -12.64 -12.86
N GLN A 551 15.97 -13.46 -12.35
CA GLN A 551 16.32 -14.69 -11.63
C GLN A 551 17.07 -15.66 -12.53
N VAL A 552 16.59 -15.89 -13.75
CA VAL A 552 17.25 -16.79 -14.70
C VAL A 552 18.66 -16.29 -15.04
N ILE A 553 18.81 -15.01 -15.38
CA ILE A 553 20.08 -14.44 -15.86
C ILE A 553 21.10 -14.29 -14.71
N TYR A 554 20.73 -13.62 -13.63
CA TYR A 554 21.68 -13.19 -12.59
C TYR A 554 21.81 -14.17 -11.43
N GLU A 555 20.79 -15.00 -11.17
CA GLU A 555 20.80 -15.98 -10.08
C GLU A 555 21.18 -17.38 -10.59
N TYR A 556 20.38 -17.94 -11.52
CA TYR A 556 20.58 -19.32 -11.97
C TYR A 556 21.75 -19.48 -12.93
N LEU A 557 21.78 -18.73 -14.04
CA LEU A 557 22.90 -18.75 -14.98
C LEU A 557 24.15 -18.09 -14.41
N GLY A 558 23.99 -17.16 -13.44
CA GLY A 558 25.09 -16.47 -12.77
C GLY A 558 25.83 -15.47 -13.67
N MET A 559 25.20 -15.04 -14.76
CA MET A 559 25.75 -14.02 -15.65
C MET A 559 25.79 -12.66 -14.94
N LYS A 560 26.67 -11.77 -15.40
CA LYS A 560 26.87 -10.45 -14.78
C LYS A 560 26.09 -9.37 -15.51
N ALA A 561 25.72 -8.33 -14.78
CA ALA A 561 25.28 -7.08 -15.36
C ALA A 561 26.50 -6.16 -15.61
N PRO A 562 26.36 -5.06 -16.37
CA PRO A 562 27.38 -4.01 -16.44
C PRO A 562 27.73 -3.49 -15.06
N GLU A 563 28.96 -3.01 -14.87
CA GLU A 563 29.49 -2.67 -13.54
C GLU A 563 28.55 -1.76 -12.73
N LEU A 564 27.98 -0.73 -13.36
CA LEU A 564 27.04 0.20 -12.72
C LEU A 564 25.78 -0.50 -12.18
N VAL A 565 25.24 -1.45 -12.95
CA VAL A 565 24.06 -2.24 -12.58
C VAL A 565 24.44 -3.34 -11.58
N GLN A 566 25.61 -3.96 -11.74
CA GLN A 566 26.10 -5.03 -10.89
C GLN A 566 26.31 -4.56 -9.45
N GLN A 567 26.87 -3.37 -9.23
CA GLN A 567 27.04 -2.79 -7.89
C GLN A 567 25.70 -2.63 -7.16
N LYS A 568 24.63 -2.31 -7.91
CA LYS A 568 23.27 -2.19 -7.36
C LYS A 568 22.68 -3.56 -7.05
N ILE A 569 22.83 -4.53 -7.98
CA ILE A 569 22.41 -5.92 -7.76
C ILE A 569 23.06 -6.51 -6.50
N ASP A 570 24.36 -6.27 -6.31
CA ASP A 570 25.13 -6.81 -5.17
C ASP A 570 24.70 -6.20 -3.82
N THR A 571 24.04 -5.05 -3.82
CA THR A 571 23.59 -4.35 -2.61
C THR A 571 22.06 -4.36 -2.42
N ALA A 572 21.31 -4.90 -3.39
CA ALA A 572 19.86 -4.98 -3.34
C ALA A 572 19.40 -5.96 -2.25
N THR A 573 18.45 -5.53 -1.42
CA THR A 573 17.85 -6.34 -0.34
C THR A 573 16.45 -6.84 -0.67
N GLY A 574 15.99 -6.63 -1.91
CA GLY A 574 14.66 -7.02 -2.39
C GLY A 574 14.52 -6.79 -3.90
N ALA A 575 13.30 -6.96 -4.42
CA ALA A 575 12.97 -6.65 -5.81
C ALA A 575 13.15 -5.15 -6.08
N ASP A 576 14.13 -4.80 -6.90
CA ASP A 576 14.50 -3.41 -7.21
C ASP A 576 14.80 -3.22 -8.71
N GLY A 577 14.46 -2.01 -9.19
CA GLY A 577 14.68 -1.53 -10.54
C GLY A 577 14.72 0.01 -10.54
N GLU A 578 15.50 0.59 -11.44
CA GLU A 578 15.72 2.04 -11.50
C GLU A 578 15.13 2.62 -12.78
N THR A 579 14.38 3.71 -12.66
CA THR A 579 14.05 4.54 -13.84
C THR A 579 15.25 5.37 -14.22
N VAL A 580 15.72 5.18 -15.46
CA VAL A 580 16.91 5.80 -16.03
C VAL A 580 16.48 6.73 -17.15
N SER A 581 17.10 7.92 -17.24
CA SER A 581 16.84 8.82 -18.36
C SER A 581 17.43 8.25 -19.64
N PHE A 582 16.81 8.59 -20.76
CA PHE A 582 17.18 8.01 -22.05
C PHE A 582 18.61 8.34 -22.48
N GLU A 583 19.13 9.49 -22.05
CA GLU A 583 20.45 10.02 -22.40
C GLU A 583 21.61 9.22 -21.80
N VAL A 584 21.40 8.58 -20.64
CA VAL A 584 22.45 7.83 -19.93
C VAL A 584 22.28 6.31 -20.06
N LEU A 585 21.31 5.86 -20.85
CA LEU A 585 20.95 4.45 -20.97
C LEU A 585 22.09 3.57 -21.53
N ALA A 586 23.00 4.17 -22.31
CA ALA A 586 24.20 3.50 -22.79
C ALA A 586 25.11 3.02 -21.64
N ASP A 587 25.20 3.77 -20.54
CA ASP A 587 26.03 3.39 -19.37
C ASP A 587 25.44 2.22 -18.58
N TYR A 588 24.13 1.99 -18.76
CA TYR A 588 23.39 0.88 -18.16
C TYR A 588 23.28 -0.33 -19.09
N SER A 589 23.85 -0.25 -20.29
CA SER A 589 23.74 -1.28 -21.33
C SER A 589 24.95 -2.23 -21.30
N GLY A 590 24.68 -3.52 -21.18
CA GLY A 590 25.69 -4.56 -21.31
C GLY A 590 25.98 -4.94 -22.74
N ASP A 591 26.72 -6.01 -22.88
CA ASP A 591 27.03 -6.62 -24.17
C ASP A 591 25.75 -7.05 -24.90
N TYR A 592 24.78 -7.55 -24.14
CA TYR A 592 23.45 -7.95 -24.60
C TYR A 592 22.37 -7.26 -23.77
N ILE A 593 21.20 -7.03 -24.37
CA ILE A 593 20.06 -6.40 -23.72
C ILE A 593 18.83 -7.27 -23.91
N PHE A 594 18.18 -7.65 -22.81
CA PHE A 594 16.80 -8.13 -22.82
C PHE A 594 15.85 -6.97 -22.54
N ARG A 595 14.88 -6.75 -23.42
CA ARG A 595 13.83 -5.74 -23.24
C ARG A 595 12.48 -6.42 -23.07
N SER A 596 11.85 -6.23 -21.91
CA SER A 596 10.46 -6.63 -21.66
C SER A 596 9.53 -5.86 -22.61
N ALA A 597 8.76 -6.59 -23.41
CA ALA A 597 7.95 -6.07 -24.50
C ALA A 597 6.45 -6.29 -24.25
N TYR A 598 5.66 -5.25 -24.49
CA TYR A 598 4.20 -5.28 -24.36
C TYR A 598 3.54 -4.27 -25.30
N ASP A 599 2.26 -4.49 -25.57
CA ASP A 599 1.50 -3.64 -26.48
C ASP A 599 1.41 -2.17 -26.00
N GLY A 600 1.80 -1.27 -26.90
CA GLY A 600 1.77 0.16 -26.67
C GLY A 600 3.02 0.73 -26.01
N MET A 601 4.11 -0.03 -25.89
CA MET A 601 5.44 0.53 -25.60
C MET A 601 5.91 1.50 -26.70
N ALA A 602 6.77 2.46 -26.36
CA ALA A 602 7.33 3.37 -27.35
C ALA A 602 8.15 2.61 -28.41
N ASP A 603 7.90 2.92 -29.69
CA ASP A 603 8.73 2.48 -30.81
C ASP A 603 10.02 3.31 -30.81
N LEU A 604 11.14 2.63 -30.54
CA LEU A 604 12.47 3.24 -30.47
C LEU A 604 13.33 2.88 -31.68
N THR A 605 12.79 2.17 -32.67
CA THR A 605 13.56 1.65 -33.82
C THR A 605 14.21 2.75 -34.65
N SER A 606 13.60 3.93 -34.72
CA SER A 606 14.14 5.11 -35.41
C SER A 606 14.84 6.10 -34.49
N ASP A 607 14.95 5.82 -33.18
CA ASP A 607 15.51 6.77 -32.22
C ASP A 607 17.06 6.79 -32.31
N PRO A 608 17.69 7.96 -32.57
CA PRO A 608 19.15 8.04 -32.70
C PRO A 608 19.92 7.64 -31.45
N LEU A 609 19.40 7.93 -30.25
CA LEU A 609 20.07 7.58 -29.00
C LEU A 609 19.97 6.08 -28.74
N TRP A 610 18.79 5.48 -28.96
CA TRP A 610 18.60 4.04 -28.82
C TRP A 610 19.47 3.24 -29.80
N THR A 611 19.42 3.62 -31.08
CA THR A 611 20.18 2.94 -32.14
C THR A 611 21.70 3.17 -32.04
N SER A 612 22.14 4.15 -31.25
CA SER A 612 23.57 4.38 -30.96
C SER A 612 24.14 3.45 -29.88
N ILE A 613 23.29 2.82 -29.06
CA ILE A 613 23.74 1.90 -28.00
C ILE A 613 24.48 0.72 -28.64
N PRO A 614 25.71 0.38 -28.19
CA PRO A 614 26.55 -0.62 -28.84
C PRO A 614 25.87 -1.98 -29.04
N ALA A 615 25.16 -2.50 -28.04
CA ALA A 615 24.43 -3.76 -28.14
C ALA A 615 23.29 -3.69 -29.16
N VAL A 616 22.49 -2.60 -29.17
CA VAL A 616 21.40 -2.40 -30.13
C VAL A 616 21.94 -2.31 -31.55
N LYS A 617 22.98 -1.49 -31.75
CA LYS A 617 23.63 -1.30 -33.05
C LYS A 617 24.20 -2.60 -33.62
N ALA A 618 24.69 -3.48 -32.75
CA ALA A 618 25.25 -4.76 -33.13
C ALA A 618 24.20 -5.89 -33.24
N GLY A 619 22.91 -5.59 -33.10
CA GLY A 619 21.84 -6.59 -33.18
C GLY A 619 21.76 -7.54 -31.98
N ARG A 620 22.27 -7.12 -30.81
CA ARG A 620 22.26 -7.89 -29.55
C ARG A 620 21.18 -7.43 -28.57
N LEU A 621 20.08 -6.89 -29.12
CA LEU A 621 18.84 -6.61 -28.39
C LEU A 621 17.87 -7.76 -28.62
N MET A 622 17.35 -8.33 -27.53
CA MET A 622 16.36 -9.39 -27.54
C MET A 622 15.13 -8.87 -26.82
N GLU A 623 13.99 -8.90 -27.47
CA GLU A 623 12.72 -8.59 -26.83
C GLU A 623 12.19 -9.86 -26.17
N ILE A 624 11.66 -9.76 -24.96
CA ILE A 624 11.00 -10.88 -24.28
C ILE A 624 9.58 -10.43 -23.95
N ASP A 625 8.61 -11.29 -24.25
CA ASP A 625 7.21 -11.00 -23.96
C ASP A 625 6.99 -10.70 -22.48
N PHE A 626 6.19 -9.67 -22.18
CA PHE A 626 5.90 -9.26 -20.81
C PHE A 626 5.21 -10.37 -20.04
N GLY A 627 4.20 -11.04 -20.60
CA GLY A 627 3.51 -12.14 -19.96
C GLY A 627 4.46 -13.29 -19.62
N LEU A 628 5.34 -13.68 -20.54
CA LEU A 628 6.35 -14.71 -20.30
C LEU A 628 7.31 -14.31 -19.18
N SER A 629 7.78 -13.06 -19.20
CA SER A 629 8.82 -12.58 -18.30
C SER A 629 8.31 -12.08 -16.94
N TYR A 630 7.00 -11.85 -16.80
CA TYR A 630 6.39 -11.31 -15.60
C TYR A 630 6.52 -12.25 -14.40
N TYR A 631 6.18 -13.53 -14.61
CA TYR A 631 6.02 -14.49 -13.53
C TYR A 631 7.37 -15.08 -13.07
N SER A 632 7.44 -15.43 -11.78
CA SER A 632 8.61 -16.04 -11.15
C SER A 632 8.37 -17.46 -10.63
N ASP A 633 7.23 -18.06 -11.02
CA ASP A 633 6.94 -19.48 -10.79
C ASP A 633 7.84 -20.40 -11.64
N ILE A 634 8.04 -21.63 -11.18
CA ILE A 634 8.97 -22.59 -11.80
C ILE A 634 8.58 -22.95 -13.24
N TYR A 635 7.29 -22.96 -13.57
CA TYR A 635 6.82 -23.16 -14.95
C TYR A 635 7.37 -22.06 -15.85
N SER A 636 7.21 -20.80 -15.43
CA SER A 636 7.67 -19.63 -16.17
C SER A 636 9.18 -19.53 -16.17
N LEU A 637 9.88 -19.82 -15.06
CA LEU A 637 11.34 -19.84 -14.99
C LEU A 637 11.95 -20.85 -15.98
N ASN A 638 11.32 -22.02 -16.13
CA ASN A 638 11.76 -23.04 -17.07
C ASN A 638 11.60 -22.58 -18.54
N ALA A 639 10.47 -21.95 -18.86
CA ALA A 639 10.22 -21.40 -20.20
C ALA A 639 11.10 -20.17 -20.50
N GLN A 640 11.32 -19.30 -19.51
CA GLN A 640 12.23 -18.17 -19.61
C GLN A 640 13.66 -18.63 -19.84
N LEU A 641 14.13 -19.69 -19.17
CA LEU A 641 15.46 -20.26 -19.38
C LEU A 641 15.66 -20.69 -20.84
N ASP A 642 14.71 -21.42 -21.42
CA ASP A 642 14.77 -21.81 -22.83
C ASP A 642 14.86 -20.58 -23.73
N TYR A 643 13.93 -19.65 -23.56
CA TYR A 643 13.87 -18.43 -24.38
C TYR A 643 15.16 -17.62 -24.31
N ILE A 644 15.68 -17.41 -23.11
CA ILE A 644 16.88 -16.60 -22.86
C ILE A 644 18.11 -17.27 -23.48
N VAL A 645 18.28 -18.58 -23.27
CA VAL A 645 19.43 -19.33 -23.78
C VAL A 645 19.40 -19.39 -25.30
N ASP A 646 18.25 -19.70 -25.89
CA ASP A 646 18.09 -19.76 -27.35
C ASP A 646 18.31 -18.38 -27.99
N SER A 647 17.78 -17.32 -27.39
CA SER A 647 17.95 -15.95 -27.84
C SER A 647 19.42 -15.52 -27.81
N LEU A 648 20.14 -15.82 -26.72
CA LEU A 648 21.57 -15.54 -26.60
C LEU A 648 22.39 -16.33 -27.62
N LEU A 649 22.09 -17.63 -27.80
CA LEU A 649 22.79 -18.47 -28.75
C LEU A 649 22.60 -18.00 -30.20
N ALA A 650 21.42 -17.48 -30.54
CA ALA A 650 21.09 -16.92 -31.86
C ALA A 650 21.64 -15.50 -32.08
N ALA A 651 21.92 -14.75 -31.02
CA ALA A 651 22.39 -13.37 -31.12
C ALA A 651 23.84 -13.27 -31.65
N PRO A 652 24.20 -12.16 -32.34
CA PRO A 652 25.58 -11.87 -32.73
C PRO A 652 26.54 -11.89 -31.54
N ARG A 653 27.77 -12.39 -31.74
CA ARG A 653 28.76 -12.51 -30.67
C ARG A 653 29.38 -11.15 -30.31
N VAL A 654 29.94 -11.06 -29.10
CA VAL A 654 30.83 -9.97 -28.69
C VAL A 654 32.21 -10.26 -29.28
N GLU A 655 32.80 -9.28 -29.97
CA GLU A 655 34.12 -9.42 -30.60
C GLU A 655 35.28 -9.43 -29.60
#